data_AF-A0A5C3QKM9-F1
#
_entry.id   AF-A0A5C3QKM9-F1
#
_cell.length_a   1.000
_cell.length_b   1.000
_cell.length_c   1.000
_cell.angle_alpha   90.00
_cell.angle_beta   90.00
_cell.angle_gamma   90.00
#
_symmetry.space_group_name_H-M   'P 1'
#
loop_
_entity.id
_entity.type
_entity.pdbx_description
1 polymer ?
#
loop_
_entity_poly.entity_id
_entity_poly.type
_entity_poly.pdbx_seq_one_letter_code
_entity_poly.pdbx_strand_id
1 'polypeptide(L)'
;MHILPRDQDRLLLHQVGSLAQKRLARGVRLNRSEAVALIASQLQERIRDGKHSVAELMHHGKTLLGRRHVLPDVPSSIHDIQVEGTFPDGVFLVTVHDPVCTDSGNIEDALYGSFLPAPSEDLFPLQDDAAYAAESLPGAIIPLEERITMNADRERVKVRVTNMGDRPIQVGSHYHFVETNRALSFDRHLAWGKRLDIAAGTAVRFEPGDVKTVTLCSIGGQKLITGGNGFATGVYEPGRQEEVSSRLVELGFEKQLDSGMNVEIPPNTIGRGDYIAMFGPTTGDRIRLGDTSLWIEIESDAAYYGDEVKFGGGKTIREGMGQATNRSCTTSLDLVITNAIILDWSTISKADIGIKDGLIVAIGKAGNPDVMSSVHPDLLIGSSTEVIAGEGMIVTAGAIDAHIHFICPQQVDEALASGTTTMIGGGTGPSAGTSATTCTSSPFYMRHMLAATDGLPMNFAFTGKGNDSGPTALEEVIKAGAAGLKLHEDWGSTPESIKVALDVGDKYDVQVNIHTDTLNESGFVESTIEAFGGRTIHTYHTEGAGGGHAPDIIVVCGLDNVLPSSTNPTRPYAKNTLDEHLDMLMVCHHLSRSIPEDVAFAESRIRAETVAAEDVLHDIGAISMISSDSQAMGRVGEVVSRTWRTASKMREFRGPLTELGDVEGRDNGRVKRYIAKYTVNPAITAGIDHLVGQIKPGVLADLVLWKPANFGSKPSMILKSGVIAWSQMGDANASIPTVQPFYARPMWGAHPSSAALNSVSFVSEISLTSGTIASYGLKKRCEAVRGPRKVRKGDMKWNEKTPVMTVDPESYEVRADGVLMDVGPALGAALGRGYNLF
;
A
#
# COMPACT_ATOMS: atom_id res chain seq x y z
N MET A 1 12.12 1.75 38.94
CA MET A 1 11.27 2.69 38.18
C MET A 1 9.97 1.98 37.87
N HIS A 2 8.82 2.65 37.99
CA HIS A 2 7.50 2.09 37.65
C HIS A 2 7.08 2.64 36.27
N ILE A 3 7.82 2.24 35.23
CA ILE A 3 7.69 2.76 33.85
C ILE A 3 6.48 2.11 33.17
N LEU A 4 5.57 2.92 32.64
CA LEU A 4 4.39 2.46 31.91
C LEU A 4 4.69 2.34 30.40
N PRO A 5 3.87 1.64 29.60
CA PRO A 5 4.13 1.45 28.17
C PRO A 5 4.35 2.76 27.40
N ARG A 6 3.55 3.81 27.68
CA ARG A 6 3.74 5.13 27.08
C ARG A 6 5.10 5.78 27.39
N ASP A 7 5.66 5.48 28.56
CA ASP A 7 6.95 6.01 28.96
C ASP A 7 8.08 5.31 28.17
N GLN A 8 7.91 4.03 27.83
CA GLN A 8 8.83 3.32 26.93
C GLN A 8 8.80 3.92 25.52
N ASP A 9 7.61 4.21 24.99
CA ASP A 9 7.44 4.89 23.70
C ASP A 9 8.09 6.29 23.71
N ARG A 10 7.91 7.06 24.78
CA ARG A 10 8.54 8.39 24.91
C ARG A 10 10.06 8.31 25.04
N LEU A 11 10.59 7.27 25.70
CA LEU A 11 12.02 7.01 25.74
C LEU A 11 12.57 6.67 24.35
N LEU A 12 11.87 5.87 23.55
CA LEU A 12 12.23 5.60 22.16
C LEU A 12 12.23 6.89 21.34
N LEU A 13 11.18 7.71 21.45
CA LEU A 13 11.10 9.02 20.79
C LEU A 13 12.29 9.91 21.16
N HIS A 14 12.62 10.01 22.45
CA HIS A 14 13.77 10.77 22.94
C HIS A 14 15.10 10.22 22.40
N GLN A 15 15.27 8.91 22.33
CA GLN A 15 16.49 8.29 21.76
C GLN A 15 16.68 8.68 20.29
N VAL A 16 15.61 8.66 19.49
CA VAL A 16 15.66 9.09 18.09
C VAL A 16 15.89 10.60 17.99
N GLY A 17 15.26 11.39 18.85
CA GLY A 17 15.51 12.84 18.96
C GLY A 17 16.99 13.15 19.25
N SER A 18 17.58 12.46 20.23
CA SER A 18 19.00 12.57 20.56
C SER A 18 19.92 12.13 19.41
N LEU A 19 19.55 11.09 18.66
CA LEU A 19 20.25 10.70 17.44
C LEU A 19 20.22 11.83 16.39
N ALA A 20 19.05 12.43 16.17
CA ALA A 20 18.88 13.56 15.26
C ALA A 20 19.69 14.78 15.71
N GLN A 21 19.73 15.09 17.01
CA GLN A 21 20.60 16.15 17.56
C GLN A 21 22.08 15.90 17.27
N LYS A 22 22.58 14.66 17.44
CA LYS A 22 23.97 14.30 17.09
C LYS A 22 24.27 14.41 15.59
N ARG A 23 23.26 14.20 14.73
CA ARG A 23 23.36 14.38 13.28
C ARG A 23 23.41 15.87 12.93
N LEU A 24 22.47 16.64 13.46
CA LEU A 24 22.43 18.09 13.31
C LEU A 24 23.72 18.75 13.79
N ALA A 25 24.23 18.39 14.97
CA ALA A 25 25.43 18.97 15.57
C ALA A 25 26.71 18.81 14.73
N ARG A 26 26.73 17.89 13.76
CA ARG A 26 27.87 17.68 12.84
C ARG A 26 27.59 18.09 11.40
N GLY A 27 26.55 18.90 11.15
CA GLY A 27 26.25 19.43 9.82
C GLY A 27 25.35 18.56 8.95
N VAL A 28 24.69 17.53 9.49
CA VAL A 28 23.77 16.70 8.69
C VAL A 28 22.42 17.39 8.55
N ARG A 29 21.96 17.58 7.31
CA ARG A 29 20.57 17.94 7.03
C ARG A 29 19.65 16.78 7.35
N LEU A 30 18.68 17.03 8.24
CA LEU A 30 17.79 16.01 8.76
C LEU A 30 16.70 15.64 7.74
N ASN A 31 16.39 14.36 7.63
CA ASN A 31 15.22 13.88 6.90
C ASN A 31 13.94 14.05 7.74
N ARG A 32 12.79 13.63 7.19
CA ARG A 32 11.48 13.77 7.81
C ARG A 32 11.42 13.11 9.20
N SER A 33 11.86 11.86 9.32
CA SER A 33 11.79 11.12 10.59
C SER A 33 12.68 11.75 11.66
N GLU A 34 13.87 12.20 11.29
CA GLU A 34 14.82 12.85 12.20
C GLU A 34 14.30 14.22 12.67
N ALA A 35 13.77 15.03 11.75
CA ALA A 35 13.20 16.35 12.07
C ALA A 35 12.00 16.22 13.03
N VAL A 36 11.07 15.28 12.75
CA VAL A 36 9.93 15.01 13.63
C VAL A 36 10.40 14.58 15.02
N ALA A 37 11.33 13.63 15.10
CA ALA A 37 11.82 13.12 16.38
C ALA A 37 12.55 14.18 17.20
N LEU A 38 13.37 15.02 16.56
CA LEU A 38 14.07 16.11 17.23
C LEU A 38 13.07 17.10 17.83
N ILE A 39 12.15 17.62 17.01
CA ILE A 39 11.18 18.64 17.46
C ILE A 39 10.30 18.05 18.57
N ALA A 40 9.76 16.84 18.36
CA ALA A 40 8.93 16.17 19.35
C ALA A 40 9.66 15.93 20.68
N SER A 41 10.92 15.49 20.63
CA SER A 41 11.75 15.30 21.83
C SER A 41 12.03 16.62 22.54
N GLN A 42 12.32 17.70 21.79
CA GLN A 42 12.55 19.02 22.38
C GLN A 42 11.31 19.56 23.07
N LEU A 43 10.14 19.39 22.46
CA LEU A 43 8.88 19.75 23.12
C LEU A 43 8.71 18.99 24.44
N GLN A 44 9.01 17.68 24.50
CA GLN A 44 8.94 16.91 25.75
C GLN A 44 9.87 17.46 26.84
N GLU A 45 11.11 17.83 26.49
CA GLU A 45 12.04 18.45 27.46
C GLU A 45 11.53 19.80 27.96
N ARG A 46 10.99 20.64 27.08
CA ARG A 46 10.42 21.94 27.48
C ARG A 46 9.15 21.81 28.31
N ILE A 47 8.34 20.77 28.06
CA ILE A 47 7.20 20.40 28.93
C ILE A 47 7.73 20.01 30.31
N ARG A 48 8.77 19.16 30.36
CA ARG A 48 9.37 18.70 31.61
C ARG A 48 9.94 19.83 32.46
N ASP A 49 10.47 20.88 31.85
CA ASP A 49 10.95 22.08 32.55
C ASP A 49 9.83 22.86 33.26
N GLY A 50 8.57 22.73 32.80
CA GLY A 50 7.40 23.35 33.42
C GLY A 50 7.38 24.89 33.32
N LYS A 51 8.08 25.47 32.35
CA LYS A 51 8.22 26.92 32.16
C LYS A 51 7.38 27.50 31.02
N HIS A 52 6.80 26.64 30.18
CA HIS A 52 6.02 27.04 29.01
C HIS A 52 4.61 26.47 29.10
N SER A 53 3.64 27.27 28.67
CA SER A 53 2.28 26.83 28.37
C SER A 53 2.24 26.05 27.05
N VAL A 54 1.12 25.36 26.81
CA VAL A 54 0.85 24.70 25.52
C VAL A 54 1.00 25.68 24.36
N ALA A 55 0.41 26.87 24.46
CA ALA A 55 0.43 27.88 23.38
C ALA A 55 1.85 28.37 23.06
N GLU A 56 2.70 28.56 24.08
CA GLU A 56 4.09 28.94 23.88
C GLU A 56 4.89 27.83 23.20
N LEU A 57 4.63 26.56 23.54
CA LEU A 57 5.29 25.43 22.89
C LEU A 57 4.85 25.21 21.45
N MET A 58 3.59 25.52 21.11
CA MET A 58 3.12 25.54 19.73
C MET A 58 3.93 26.51 18.87
N HIS A 59 4.34 27.65 19.44
CA HIS A 59 5.21 28.60 18.77
C HIS A 59 6.68 28.16 18.80
N HIS A 60 7.18 27.73 19.96
CA HIS A 60 8.58 27.33 20.13
C HIS A 60 9.00 26.22 19.16
N GLY A 61 8.14 25.22 18.92
CA GLY A 61 8.43 24.15 17.98
C GLY A 61 8.72 24.63 16.55
N LYS A 62 8.11 25.74 16.12
CA LYS A 62 8.36 26.37 14.80
C LYS A 62 9.74 27.02 14.67
N THR A 63 10.39 27.26 15.80
CA THR A 63 11.67 27.98 15.85
C THR A 63 12.87 27.06 15.82
N LEU A 64 12.71 25.75 16.02
CA LEU A 64 13.82 24.82 16.24
C LEU A 64 14.61 24.53 14.95
N LEU A 65 13.92 24.24 13.85
CA LEU A 65 14.53 23.87 12.57
C LEU A 65 14.05 24.81 11.46
N GLY A 66 14.95 25.09 10.51
CA GLY A 66 14.66 25.90 9.33
C GLY A 66 14.97 25.12 8.06
N ARG A 67 14.61 25.66 6.90
CA ARG A 67 14.77 25.01 5.58
C ARG A 67 16.18 24.50 5.30
N ARG A 68 17.22 25.19 5.80
CA ARG A 68 18.63 24.79 5.64
C ARG A 68 19.06 23.57 6.46
N HIS A 69 18.35 23.30 7.56
CA HIS A 69 18.69 22.24 8.53
C HIS A 69 18.10 20.89 8.15
N VAL A 70 17.24 20.84 7.14
CA VAL A 70 16.49 19.65 6.72
C VAL A 70 16.63 19.38 5.22
N LEU A 71 16.26 18.18 4.78
CA LEU A 71 16.16 17.86 3.35
C LEU A 71 15.03 18.67 2.67
N PRO A 72 15.10 18.94 1.34
CA PRO A 72 14.16 19.82 0.64
C PRO A 72 12.68 19.45 0.77
N ASP A 73 12.37 18.17 0.89
CA ASP A 73 11.02 17.61 0.98
C ASP A 73 10.41 17.72 2.39
N VAL A 74 11.22 17.99 3.41
CA VAL A 74 10.80 18.01 4.81
C VAL A 74 9.80 19.13 5.12
N PRO A 75 10.01 20.41 4.71
CA PRO A 75 9.09 21.49 5.02
C PRO A 75 7.66 21.26 4.54
N SER A 76 7.50 20.62 3.39
CA SER A 76 6.19 20.32 2.80
C SER A 76 5.59 18.99 3.24
N SER A 77 6.40 18.07 3.78
CA SER A 77 5.95 16.72 4.21
C SER A 77 5.59 16.62 5.69
N ILE A 78 5.79 17.70 6.45
CA ILE A 78 5.42 17.81 7.86
C ILE A 78 4.48 19.02 8.03
N HIS A 79 3.18 18.76 8.01
CA HIS A 79 2.18 19.80 8.33
C HIS A 79 1.98 19.96 9.82
N ASP A 80 2.06 18.87 10.59
CA ASP A 80 1.84 18.87 12.03
C ASP A 80 2.82 17.94 12.75
N ILE A 81 3.29 18.37 13.92
CA ILE A 81 3.94 17.50 14.91
C ILE A 81 3.13 17.59 16.20
N GLN A 82 2.76 16.43 16.72
CA GLN A 82 1.92 16.31 17.91
C GLN A 82 2.64 15.53 19.00
N VAL A 83 2.67 16.08 20.21
CA VAL A 83 3.21 15.42 21.40
C VAL A 83 2.27 15.63 22.59
N GLU A 84 2.21 14.65 23.49
CA GLU A 84 1.60 14.82 24.80
C GLU A 84 2.64 14.65 25.90
N GLY A 85 2.67 15.58 26.84
CA GLY A 85 3.61 15.57 27.96
C GLY A 85 2.95 15.99 29.26
N THR A 86 3.63 15.70 30.37
CA THR A 86 3.15 16.02 31.73
C THR A 86 3.65 17.41 32.13
N PHE A 87 2.80 18.41 31.94
CA PHE A 87 2.96 19.75 32.48
C PHE A 87 2.76 19.75 34.02
N PRO A 88 3.12 20.83 34.72
CA PRO A 88 2.87 20.96 36.16
C PRO A 88 1.40 20.76 36.58
N ASP A 89 0.46 21.02 35.67
CA ASP A 89 -0.99 21.00 35.89
C ASP A 89 -1.71 19.83 35.20
N GLY A 90 -0.99 18.93 34.50
CA GLY A 90 -1.60 17.74 33.90
C GLY A 90 -0.94 17.28 32.61
N VAL A 91 -1.61 16.38 31.90
CA VAL A 91 -1.17 15.90 30.58
C VAL A 91 -1.95 16.64 29.49
N PHE A 92 -1.22 17.29 28.59
CA PHE A 92 -1.83 18.08 27.51
C PHE A 92 -1.15 17.82 26.17
N LEU A 93 -1.93 17.96 25.11
CA LEU A 93 -1.50 17.91 23.72
C LEU A 93 -0.90 19.25 23.29
N VAL A 94 0.28 19.18 22.67
CA VAL A 94 0.89 20.27 21.92
C VAL A 94 0.89 19.88 20.45
N THR A 95 0.30 20.73 19.59
CA THR A 95 0.35 20.58 18.13
C THR A 95 1.12 21.74 17.52
N VAL A 96 2.24 21.43 16.87
CA VAL A 96 3.03 22.40 16.12
C VAL A 96 2.65 22.27 14.65
N HIS A 97 1.86 23.23 14.16
CA HIS A 97 1.53 23.38 12.74
C HIS A 97 2.73 23.95 11.98
N ASP A 98 3.02 23.49 10.77
CA ASP A 98 4.09 23.94 9.89
C ASP A 98 5.42 24.20 10.64
N PRO A 99 6.02 23.16 11.25
CA PRO A 99 7.16 23.30 12.15
C PRO A 99 8.45 23.81 11.47
N VAL A 100 8.56 23.70 10.14
CA VAL A 100 9.70 24.21 9.37
C VAL A 100 9.22 25.32 8.44
N CYS A 101 9.05 26.52 8.99
CA CYS A 101 8.45 27.67 8.30
C CYS A 101 9.39 28.85 8.06
N THR A 102 10.66 28.73 8.44
CA THR A 102 11.70 29.76 8.27
C THR A 102 12.94 29.20 7.58
N ASP A 103 13.82 30.08 7.07
CA ASP A 103 15.11 29.68 6.47
C ASP A 103 16.11 29.13 7.47
N SER A 104 16.09 29.66 8.69
CA SER A 104 16.96 29.26 9.78
C SER A 104 16.13 29.09 11.05
N GLY A 105 16.51 28.10 11.84
CA GLY A 105 15.99 27.83 13.18
C GLY A 105 17.04 28.15 14.24
N ASN A 106 16.63 28.18 15.51
CA ASN A 106 17.51 28.33 16.65
C ASN A 106 18.14 26.97 17.00
N ILE A 107 19.37 26.75 16.52
CA ILE A 107 20.09 25.49 16.73
C ILE A 107 20.47 25.26 18.19
N GLU A 108 20.71 26.32 18.97
CA GLU A 108 20.95 26.16 20.41
C GLU A 108 19.73 25.57 21.11
N ASP A 109 18.53 26.04 20.74
CA ASP A 109 17.28 25.48 21.25
C ASP A 109 17.01 24.07 20.70
N ALA A 110 17.33 23.80 19.44
CA ALA A 110 17.22 22.45 18.85
C ALA A 110 18.14 21.43 19.56
N LEU A 111 19.27 21.90 20.11
CA LEU A 111 20.24 21.12 20.86
C LEU A 111 20.06 21.22 22.38
N TYR A 112 19.00 21.86 22.87
CA TYR A 112 18.76 22.01 24.30
C TYR A 112 18.73 20.66 25.02
N GLY A 113 19.35 20.62 26.21
CA GLY A 113 19.50 19.42 27.04
C GLY A 113 20.51 18.39 26.51
N SER A 114 21.04 18.53 25.29
CA SER A 114 21.94 17.53 24.69
C SER A 114 23.40 17.67 25.10
N PHE A 115 23.80 18.87 25.56
CA PHE A 115 25.20 19.26 25.81
C PHE A 115 26.13 19.15 24.59
N LEU A 116 25.57 19.04 23.38
CA LEU A 116 26.32 19.08 22.13
C LEU A 116 26.67 20.53 21.76
N PRO A 117 27.83 20.78 21.15
CA PRO A 117 28.16 22.10 20.65
C PRO A 117 27.24 22.48 19.49
N ALA A 118 26.81 23.74 19.45
CA ALA A 118 26.08 24.26 18.31
C ALA A 118 27.01 24.33 17.07
N PRO A 119 26.66 23.70 15.94
CA PRO A 119 27.40 23.81 14.70
C PRO A 119 27.31 25.24 14.15
N SER A 120 28.32 25.64 13.39
CA SER A 120 28.28 26.89 12.64
C SER A 120 27.29 26.78 11.47
N GLU A 121 26.64 27.91 11.14
CA GLU A 121 25.59 27.99 10.11
C GLU A 121 26.12 27.75 8.69
N ASP A 122 27.42 27.92 8.46
CA ASP A 122 28.12 27.64 7.21
C ASP A 122 28.09 26.15 6.81
N LEU A 123 27.90 25.24 7.76
CA LEU A 123 27.66 23.83 7.49
C LEU A 123 26.28 23.59 6.83
N PHE A 124 25.39 24.58 6.85
CA PHE A 124 24.03 24.51 6.34
C PHE A 124 23.74 25.64 5.34
N PRO A 125 24.34 25.61 4.14
CA PRO A 125 23.98 26.57 3.10
C PRO A 125 22.50 26.43 2.73
N LEU A 126 21.86 27.52 2.29
CA LEU A 126 20.51 27.43 1.72
C LEU A 126 20.54 26.66 0.39
N GLN A 127 19.44 25.98 0.10
CA GLN A 127 19.25 25.28 -1.16
C GLN A 127 18.55 26.18 -2.17
N ASP A 128 18.66 25.84 -3.44
CA ASP A 128 17.93 26.51 -4.52
C ASP A 128 16.42 26.34 -4.31
N ASP A 129 15.65 27.40 -4.60
CA ASP A 129 14.18 27.42 -4.51
C ASP A 129 13.55 26.32 -5.39
N ALA A 130 14.20 25.92 -6.48
CA ALA A 130 13.74 24.83 -7.35
C ALA A 130 13.60 23.48 -6.61
N ALA A 131 14.38 23.26 -5.54
CA ALA A 131 14.30 22.05 -4.72
C ALA A 131 13.00 21.96 -3.90
N TYR A 132 12.30 23.09 -3.72
CA TYR A 132 11.04 23.19 -2.97
C TYR A 132 9.82 23.34 -3.89
N ALA A 133 10.00 23.26 -5.22
CA ALA A 133 8.89 23.34 -6.16
C ALA A 133 7.87 22.22 -5.90
N ALA A 134 6.58 22.55 -5.95
CA ALA A 134 5.50 21.63 -5.57
C ALA A 134 5.53 20.30 -6.36
N GLU A 135 5.91 20.35 -7.63
CA GLU A 135 6.04 19.18 -8.52
C GLU A 135 7.24 18.28 -8.17
N SER A 136 8.27 18.85 -7.55
CA SER A 136 9.47 18.12 -7.10
C SER A 136 9.26 17.37 -5.79
N LEU A 137 8.12 17.59 -5.12
CA LEU A 137 7.85 17.03 -3.81
C LEU A 137 7.38 15.57 -3.89
N PRO A 138 7.63 14.76 -2.85
CA PRO A 138 7.11 13.40 -2.82
C PRO A 138 5.58 13.40 -2.81
N GLY A 139 4.95 12.60 -3.68
CA GLY A 139 3.48 12.50 -3.73
C GLY A 139 2.77 13.70 -4.37
N ALA A 140 3.48 14.57 -5.08
CA ALA A 140 2.93 15.74 -5.75
C ALA A 140 1.74 15.39 -6.66
N ILE A 141 0.77 16.31 -6.76
CA ILE A 141 -0.41 16.16 -7.61
C ILE A 141 -0.44 17.31 -8.61
N ILE A 142 -0.57 16.97 -9.90
CA ILE A 142 -0.80 17.94 -10.97
C ILE A 142 -2.27 17.84 -11.38
N PRO A 143 -3.12 18.81 -11.00
CA PRO A 143 -4.52 18.84 -11.40
C PRO A 143 -4.68 19.20 -12.88
N LEU A 144 -5.78 18.75 -13.50
CA LEU A 144 -6.27 19.39 -14.72
C LEU A 144 -6.79 20.81 -14.43
N GLU A 145 -6.56 21.74 -15.36
CA GLU A 145 -7.04 23.14 -15.28
C GLU A 145 -8.53 23.27 -15.65
N GLU A 146 -9.39 22.44 -15.04
CA GLU A 146 -10.82 22.40 -15.32
C GLU A 146 -11.64 22.39 -14.03
N ARG A 147 -12.83 23.01 -14.07
CA ARG A 147 -13.78 22.94 -12.94
C ARG A 147 -14.66 21.71 -13.08
N ILE A 148 -15.03 21.10 -11.95
CA ILE A 148 -15.91 19.93 -11.92
C ILE A 148 -17.35 20.40 -11.69
N THR A 149 -18.26 19.98 -12.57
CA THR A 149 -19.69 20.20 -12.43
C THR A 149 -20.30 19.16 -11.50
N MET A 150 -20.93 19.60 -10.42
CA MET A 150 -21.57 18.71 -9.44
C MET A 150 -23.07 18.59 -9.71
N ASN A 151 -23.65 17.42 -9.41
CA ASN A 151 -25.09 17.19 -9.44
C ASN A 151 -25.73 17.59 -10.78
N ALA A 152 -25.05 17.38 -11.91
CA ALA A 152 -25.36 18.01 -13.20
C ALA A 152 -26.85 17.89 -13.57
N ASP A 153 -27.40 16.68 -13.47
CA ASP A 153 -28.75 16.32 -13.94
C ASP A 153 -29.87 16.54 -12.90
N ARG A 154 -29.60 17.28 -11.81
CA ARG A 154 -30.58 17.50 -10.74
C ARG A 154 -31.45 18.74 -10.97
N GLU A 155 -32.74 18.63 -10.62
CA GLU A 155 -33.64 19.79 -10.54
C GLU A 155 -33.22 20.68 -9.37
N ARG A 156 -33.26 22.01 -9.55
CA ARG A 156 -32.78 23.00 -8.57
C ARG A 156 -33.81 24.04 -8.20
N VAL A 157 -33.73 24.51 -6.95
CA VAL A 157 -34.54 25.62 -6.45
C VAL A 157 -33.73 26.46 -5.47
N LYS A 158 -33.99 27.77 -5.41
CA LYS A 158 -33.45 28.65 -4.38
C LYS A 158 -34.49 28.87 -3.29
N VAL A 159 -34.09 28.64 -2.04
CA VAL A 159 -34.93 28.80 -0.86
C VAL A 159 -34.29 29.80 0.08
N ARG A 160 -35.06 30.80 0.50
CA ARG A 160 -34.66 31.74 1.56
C ARG A 160 -34.95 31.10 2.91
N VAL A 161 -33.94 31.00 3.77
CA VAL A 161 -34.00 30.28 5.05
C VAL A 161 -33.58 31.21 6.17
N THR A 162 -34.44 31.33 7.18
CA THR A 162 -34.21 32.15 8.37
C THR A 162 -34.10 31.27 9.62
N ASN A 163 -33.05 31.46 10.42
CA ASN A 163 -32.96 30.82 11.73
C ASN A 163 -33.70 31.64 12.80
N MET A 164 -34.89 31.16 13.18
CA MET A 164 -35.74 31.75 14.24
C MET A 164 -35.39 31.22 15.64
N GLY A 165 -34.34 30.41 15.76
CA GLY A 165 -33.85 29.85 17.01
C GLY A 165 -32.87 30.78 17.73
N ASP A 166 -32.51 30.37 18.95
CA ASP A 166 -31.56 31.03 19.84
C ASP A 166 -30.14 30.42 19.78
N ARG A 167 -29.94 29.42 18.91
CA ARG A 167 -28.67 28.69 18.74
C ARG A 167 -28.31 28.53 17.27
N PRO A 168 -27.02 28.34 16.96
CA PRO A 168 -26.58 28.03 15.61
C PRO A 168 -27.15 26.70 15.11
N ILE A 169 -27.52 26.66 13.83
CA ILE A 169 -27.97 25.47 13.14
C ILE A 169 -27.09 25.25 11.91
N GLN A 170 -26.59 24.04 11.72
CA GLN A 170 -25.73 23.70 10.59
C GLN A 170 -26.30 22.48 9.86
N VAL A 171 -26.50 22.60 8.55
CA VAL A 171 -27.14 21.59 7.71
C VAL A 171 -26.13 21.05 6.71
N GLY A 172 -25.87 19.74 6.75
CA GLY A 172 -24.94 19.07 5.86
C GLY A 172 -25.50 18.85 4.44
N SER A 173 -24.60 18.72 3.47
CA SER A 173 -24.89 18.55 2.02
C SER A 173 -26.00 17.56 1.70
N HIS A 174 -25.99 16.39 2.33
CA HIS A 174 -26.89 15.27 2.02
C HIS A 174 -28.08 15.13 2.97
N TYR A 175 -28.28 16.07 3.89
CA TYR A 175 -29.45 16.05 4.76
C TYR A 175 -30.71 16.39 3.96
N HIS A 176 -31.78 15.61 4.15
CA HIS A 176 -33.10 15.89 3.57
C HIS A 176 -33.59 17.25 4.03
N PHE A 177 -33.61 18.26 3.15
CA PHE A 177 -33.72 19.64 3.61
C PHE A 177 -35.07 19.94 4.27
N VAL A 178 -36.12 19.24 3.81
CA VAL A 178 -37.46 19.27 4.39
C VAL A 178 -37.50 18.81 5.86
N GLU A 179 -36.57 17.95 6.28
CA GLU A 179 -36.48 17.39 7.64
C GLU A 179 -35.69 18.28 8.60
N THR A 180 -35.18 19.44 8.16
CA THR A 180 -34.29 20.28 8.98
C THR A 180 -35.01 20.89 10.18
N ASN A 181 -34.24 21.26 11.22
CA ASN A 181 -34.73 21.77 12.50
C ASN A 181 -35.92 22.76 12.37
N ARG A 182 -36.96 22.57 13.18
CA ARG A 182 -38.18 23.42 13.23
C ARG A 182 -37.93 24.92 13.47
N ALA A 183 -36.76 25.28 14.00
CA ALA A 183 -36.36 26.67 14.17
C ALA A 183 -35.97 27.36 12.84
N LEU A 184 -35.67 26.59 11.78
CA LEU A 184 -35.49 27.13 10.44
C LEU A 184 -36.85 27.37 9.78
N SER A 185 -37.11 28.63 9.40
CA SER A 185 -38.30 29.09 8.70
C SER A 185 -37.99 29.24 7.20
N PHE A 186 -38.72 28.50 6.37
CA PHE A 186 -38.64 28.50 4.91
C PHE A 186 -39.80 27.70 4.31
N ASP A 187 -39.94 27.74 2.98
CA ASP A 187 -40.90 26.91 2.27
C ASP A 187 -40.45 25.43 2.21
N ARG A 188 -41.05 24.61 3.08
CA ARG A 188 -40.76 23.17 3.16
C ARG A 188 -41.30 22.37 1.97
N HIS A 189 -42.30 22.86 1.25
CA HIS A 189 -42.80 22.18 0.05
C HIS A 189 -41.77 22.24 -1.07
N LEU A 190 -41.13 23.40 -1.26
CA LEU A 190 -40.04 23.54 -2.23
C LEU A 190 -38.82 22.67 -1.87
N ALA A 191 -38.58 22.41 -0.59
CA ALA A 191 -37.47 21.60 -0.10
C ALA A 191 -37.70 20.09 -0.12
N TRP A 192 -38.92 19.63 -0.38
CA TRP A 192 -39.25 18.21 -0.35
C TRP A 192 -38.58 17.46 -1.51
N GLY A 193 -37.89 16.37 -1.18
CA GLY A 193 -37.16 15.55 -2.14
C GLY A 193 -35.87 16.23 -2.58
N LYS A 194 -35.41 17.22 -1.81
CA LYS A 194 -34.22 18.00 -2.13
C LYS A 194 -33.24 18.06 -0.95
N ARG A 195 -31.99 18.32 -1.29
CA ARG A 195 -30.85 18.51 -0.39
C ARG A 195 -30.04 19.73 -0.84
N LEU A 196 -29.06 20.18 -0.05
CA LEU A 196 -28.20 21.31 -0.44
C LEU A 196 -27.37 20.96 -1.68
N ASP A 197 -27.31 21.88 -2.66
CA ASP A 197 -26.46 21.75 -3.85
C ASP A 197 -25.06 22.33 -3.61
N ILE A 198 -24.34 21.68 -2.68
CA ILE A 198 -22.98 22.03 -2.25
C ILE A 198 -22.09 20.78 -2.31
N ALA A 199 -20.78 20.95 -2.25
CA ALA A 199 -19.83 19.84 -2.28
C ALA A 199 -20.12 18.80 -1.19
N ALA A 200 -20.01 17.51 -1.53
CA ALA A 200 -20.31 16.42 -0.61
C ALA A 200 -19.50 16.54 0.69
N GLY A 201 -20.14 16.27 1.82
CA GLY A 201 -19.52 16.46 3.13
C GLY A 201 -19.33 17.92 3.60
N THR A 202 -19.74 18.94 2.85
CA THR A 202 -19.79 20.32 3.39
C THR A 202 -21.15 20.61 4.05
N ALA A 203 -21.30 21.80 4.63
CA ALA A 203 -22.52 22.23 5.31
C ALA A 203 -22.72 23.73 5.20
N VAL A 204 -23.98 24.18 5.33
CA VAL A 204 -24.34 25.60 5.50
C VAL A 204 -24.70 25.84 6.97
N ARG A 205 -24.09 26.86 7.56
CA ARG A 205 -24.32 27.28 8.95
C ARG A 205 -25.23 28.50 8.98
N PHE A 206 -26.15 28.54 9.95
CA PHE A 206 -27.09 29.63 10.22
C PHE A 206 -26.95 30.01 11.69
N GLU A 207 -26.40 31.20 11.98
CA GLU A 207 -26.40 31.76 13.34
C GLU A 207 -27.82 32.19 13.76
N PRO A 208 -28.11 32.42 15.05
CA PRO A 208 -29.39 32.94 15.50
C PRO A 208 -29.77 34.24 14.77
N GLY A 209 -30.95 34.26 14.12
CA GLY A 209 -31.43 35.40 13.34
C GLY A 209 -30.87 35.50 11.90
N ASP A 210 -29.93 34.64 11.51
CA ASP A 210 -29.38 34.64 10.15
C ASP A 210 -30.46 34.35 9.11
N VAL A 211 -30.37 35.05 7.97
CA VAL A 211 -31.16 34.81 6.76
C VAL A 211 -30.20 34.51 5.61
N LYS A 212 -30.30 33.33 4.99
CA LYS A 212 -29.49 32.97 3.82
C LYS A 212 -30.35 32.37 2.73
N THR A 213 -30.05 32.70 1.47
CA THR A 213 -30.61 31.99 0.32
C THR A 213 -29.71 30.82 -0.03
N VAL A 214 -30.24 29.61 -0.01
CA VAL A 214 -29.53 28.39 -0.36
C VAL A 214 -30.08 27.81 -1.67
N THR A 215 -29.20 27.19 -2.45
CA THR A 215 -29.60 26.36 -3.60
C THR A 215 -29.77 24.93 -3.12
N LEU A 216 -30.92 24.35 -3.44
CA LEU A 216 -31.23 22.94 -3.23
C LEU A 216 -31.25 22.21 -4.58
N CYS A 217 -30.87 20.94 -4.57
CA CYS A 217 -31.00 20.04 -5.71
C CYS A 217 -31.82 18.79 -5.31
N SER A 218 -32.52 18.18 -6.27
CA SER A 218 -33.27 16.94 -6.03
C SER A 218 -32.36 15.79 -5.60
N ILE A 219 -32.82 14.94 -4.68
CA ILE A 219 -32.17 13.66 -4.39
C ILE A 219 -32.21 12.73 -5.61
N GLY A 220 -31.28 11.79 -5.67
CA GLY A 220 -31.19 10.77 -6.71
C GLY A 220 -31.81 9.43 -6.36
N GLY A 221 -31.40 8.41 -7.10
CA GLY A 221 -31.78 7.03 -6.84
C GLY A 221 -33.30 6.82 -6.90
N GLN A 222 -33.81 6.04 -5.95
CA GLN A 222 -35.24 5.74 -5.83
C GLN A 222 -36.07 6.91 -5.29
N LYS A 223 -35.42 8.02 -4.91
CA LYS A 223 -36.03 9.20 -4.28
C LYS A 223 -36.85 8.84 -3.04
N LEU A 224 -36.35 7.91 -2.24
CA LEU A 224 -36.97 7.45 -1.00
C LEU A 224 -36.34 8.21 0.19
N ILE A 225 -37.18 9.01 0.86
CA ILE A 225 -36.77 9.78 2.04
C ILE A 225 -36.97 8.92 3.28
N THR A 226 -35.96 8.89 4.14
CA THR A 226 -35.98 8.22 5.46
C THR A 226 -35.18 9.04 6.47
N GLY A 227 -35.40 8.79 7.76
CA GLY A 227 -34.64 9.42 8.84
C GLY A 227 -35.10 10.83 9.18
N GLY A 228 -34.20 11.65 9.71
CA GLY A 228 -34.48 13.04 10.07
C GLY A 228 -35.44 13.16 11.26
N ASN A 229 -36.50 13.97 11.11
CA ASN A 229 -37.60 14.05 12.07
C ASN A 229 -38.76 13.08 11.71
N GLY A 230 -38.63 12.33 10.61
CA GLY A 230 -39.48 11.20 10.25
C GLY A 230 -40.81 11.54 9.56
N PHE A 231 -41.16 12.82 9.38
CA PHE A 231 -42.48 13.20 8.88
C PHE A 231 -42.61 13.15 7.36
N ALA A 232 -41.52 13.28 6.60
CA ALA A 232 -41.49 13.19 5.14
C ALA A 232 -41.06 11.80 4.62
N THR A 233 -41.04 10.78 5.50
CA THR A 233 -40.65 9.42 5.15
C THR A 233 -41.51 8.84 4.01
N GLY A 234 -40.84 8.21 3.04
CA GLY A 234 -41.42 7.51 1.91
C GLY A 234 -40.92 8.02 0.56
N VAL A 235 -41.40 7.39 -0.52
CA VAL A 235 -41.02 7.75 -1.89
C VAL A 235 -41.57 9.15 -2.21
N TYR A 236 -40.74 9.97 -2.85
CA TYR A 236 -41.16 11.24 -3.41
C TYR A 236 -42.11 11.00 -4.59
N GLU A 237 -43.38 11.39 -4.41
CA GLU A 237 -44.42 11.30 -5.44
C GLU A 237 -45.19 12.63 -5.52
N PRO A 238 -45.40 13.17 -6.73
CA PRO A 238 -46.29 14.32 -6.93
C PRO A 238 -47.72 13.94 -6.52
N GLY A 239 -48.19 14.43 -5.36
CA GLY A 239 -49.54 14.16 -4.84
C GLY A 239 -49.61 13.82 -3.35
N ARG A 240 -48.52 13.34 -2.73
CA ARG A 240 -48.47 13.12 -1.26
C ARG A 240 -48.42 14.41 -0.45
N GLN A 241 -48.51 15.58 -1.11
CA GLN A 241 -48.24 16.87 -0.50
C GLN A 241 -49.12 17.18 0.71
N GLU A 242 -50.39 16.83 0.65
CA GLU A 242 -51.36 17.07 1.73
C GLU A 242 -51.09 16.24 3.00
N GLU A 243 -50.60 15.00 2.84
CA GLU A 243 -50.26 14.10 3.96
C GLU A 243 -49.13 14.70 4.80
N VAL A 244 -48.04 15.12 4.15
CA VAL A 244 -46.87 15.70 4.83
C VAL A 244 -47.17 17.11 5.34
N SER A 245 -48.00 17.89 4.63
CA SER A 245 -48.45 19.22 5.09
C SER A 245 -49.13 19.13 6.45
N SER A 246 -50.06 18.18 6.60
CA SER A 246 -50.80 17.97 7.85
C SER A 246 -49.85 17.66 9.02
N ARG A 247 -48.83 16.82 8.79
CA ARG A 247 -47.81 16.49 9.79
C ARG A 247 -46.87 17.67 10.11
N LEU A 248 -46.53 18.49 9.12
CA LEU A 248 -45.71 19.69 9.31
C LEU A 248 -46.38 20.69 10.26
N VAL A 249 -47.70 20.86 10.11
CA VAL A 249 -48.51 21.71 10.99
C VAL A 249 -48.55 21.11 12.40
N GLU A 250 -48.91 19.83 12.51
CA GLU A 250 -49.04 19.11 13.78
C GLU A 250 -47.75 19.18 14.62
N LEU A 251 -46.60 19.03 13.96
CA LEU A 251 -45.29 19.03 14.63
C LEU A 251 -44.66 20.43 14.78
N GLY A 252 -45.34 21.49 14.30
CA GLY A 252 -44.90 22.88 14.43
C GLY A 252 -43.70 23.26 13.57
N PHE A 253 -43.55 22.64 12.39
CA PHE A 253 -42.49 22.91 11.40
C PHE A 253 -42.91 23.94 10.34
N GLU A 254 -44.20 24.26 10.25
CA GLU A 254 -44.77 25.20 9.28
C GLU A 254 -44.56 26.66 9.75
N LYS A 255 -43.64 27.38 9.09
CA LYS A 255 -43.40 28.82 9.27
C LYS A 255 -43.00 29.42 7.92
N GLN A 256 -43.96 30.01 7.20
CA GLN A 256 -43.75 30.58 5.86
C GLN A 256 -43.31 32.05 5.91
N LEU A 257 -42.22 32.36 5.19
CA LEU A 257 -41.90 33.69 4.68
C LEU A 257 -41.37 33.52 3.25
N ASP A 258 -42.10 34.11 2.29
CA ASP A 258 -41.84 34.23 0.85
C ASP A 258 -41.84 32.97 -0.05
N SER A 259 -42.51 33.12 -1.19
CA SER A 259 -42.52 32.21 -2.34
C SER A 259 -41.14 32.15 -3.00
N GLY A 260 -40.59 30.95 -3.19
CA GLY A 260 -39.32 30.75 -3.88
C GLY A 260 -39.27 31.41 -5.27
N MET A 261 -38.06 31.74 -5.72
CA MET A 261 -37.84 32.28 -7.07
C MET A 261 -37.69 31.11 -8.07
N ASN A 262 -38.66 30.94 -8.97
CA ASN A 262 -38.54 30.06 -10.13
C ASN A 262 -37.67 30.75 -11.19
N VAL A 263 -36.35 30.60 -11.03
CA VAL A 263 -35.35 31.02 -12.01
C VAL A 263 -34.57 29.78 -12.39
N GLU A 264 -34.18 29.65 -13.66
CA GLU A 264 -33.29 28.59 -14.11
C GLU A 264 -31.93 28.73 -13.38
N ILE A 265 -31.55 27.73 -12.59
CA ILE A 265 -30.33 27.74 -11.79
C ILE A 265 -29.33 26.76 -12.42
N PRO A 266 -28.18 27.24 -12.94
CA PRO A 266 -27.19 26.36 -13.51
C PRO A 266 -26.56 25.45 -12.45
N PRO A 267 -25.98 24.30 -12.84
CA PRO A 267 -25.23 23.44 -11.94
C PRO A 267 -24.10 24.13 -11.20
N ASN A 268 -23.92 23.77 -9.93
CA ASN A 268 -22.81 24.24 -9.13
C ASN A 268 -21.49 23.60 -9.60
N THR A 269 -20.37 24.34 -9.49
CA THR A 269 -19.05 23.86 -9.88
C THR A 269 -18.03 24.02 -8.77
N ILE A 270 -17.11 23.08 -8.65
CA ILE A 270 -15.99 23.11 -7.70
C ILE A 270 -14.66 23.21 -8.46
N GLY A 271 -13.68 23.92 -7.89
CA GLY A 271 -12.33 23.96 -8.45
C GLY A 271 -11.63 22.60 -8.31
N ARG A 272 -10.81 22.20 -9.29
CA ARG A 272 -10.09 20.90 -9.26
C ARG A 272 -9.27 20.71 -7.99
N GLY A 273 -8.54 21.74 -7.56
CA GLY A 273 -7.74 21.72 -6.34
C GLY A 273 -8.57 21.50 -5.07
N ASP A 274 -9.72 22.19 -4.96
CA ASP A 274 -10.65 22.00 -3.83
C ASP A 274 -11.24 20.58 -3.81
N TYR A 275 -11.57 20.04 -5.00
CA TYR A 275 -12.04 18.67 -5.14
C TYR A 275 -10.99 17.67 -4.68
N ILE A 276 -9.74 17.82 -5.14
CA ILE A 276 -8.61 16.98 -4.74
C ILE A 276 -8.41 17.03 -3.22
N ALA A 277 -8.43 18.21 -2.62
CA ALA A 277 -8.28 18.36 -1.18
C ALA A 277 -9.39 17.67 -0.38
N MET A 278 -10.59 17.54 -0.96
CA MET A 278 -11.74 16.93 -0.30
C MET A 278 -11.89 15.43 -0.54
N PHE A 279 -11.64 14.96 -1.76
CA PHE A 279 -11.98 13.60 -2.20
C PHE A 279 -10.80 12.86 -2.83
N GLY A 280 -9.65 13.52 -2.98
CA GLY A 280 -8.53 13.04 -3.78
C GLY A 280 -8.71 13.27 -5.28
N PRO A 281 -7.65 13.07 -6.08
CA PRO A 281 -7.64 13.23 -7.53
C PRO A 281 -8.67 12.36 -8.25
N THR A 282 -9.02 12.80 -9.45
CA THR A 282 -9.98 12.18 -10.37
C THR A 282 -9.44 12.17 -11.80
N THR A 283 -10.22 11.66 -12.77
CA THR A 283 -9.78 11.33 -14.13
C THR A 283 -8.95 12.42 -14.79
N GLY A 284 -7.73 12.07 -15.20
CA GLY A 284 -6.75 12.95 -15.86
C GLY A 284 -5.85 13.75 -14.92
N ASP A 285 -6.12 13.78 -13.61
CA ASP A 285 -5.15 14.30 -12.65
C ASP A 285 -3.96 13.36 -12.54
N ARG A 286 -2.77 13.93 -12.29
CA ARG A 286 -1.53 13.17 -12.21
C ARG A 286 -0.94 13.18 -10.80
N ILE A 287 -0.32 12.07 -10.40
CA ILE A 287 0.24 11.86 -9.07
C ILE A 287 1.64 11.30 -9.18
N ARG A 288 2.59 11.89 -8.47
CA ARG A 288 3.94 11.37 -8.31
C ARG A 288 3.96 10.24 -7.28
N LEU A 289 4.66 9.14 -7.57
CA LEU A 289 4.77 8.00 -6.66
C LEU A 289 5.96 8.18 -5.70
N GLY A 290 5.71 8.51 -4.44
CA GLY A 290 6.77 8.83 -3.48
C GLY A 290 7.68 9.95 -4.01
N ASP A 291 8.98 9.84 -3.79
CA ASP A 291 10.03 10.70 -4.34
C ASP A 291 10.64 10.17 -5.65
N THR A 292 9.97 9.24 -6.34
CA THR A 292 10.46 8.63 -7.59
C THR A 292 10.29 9.55 -8.79
N SER A 293 10.85 9.19 -9.95
CA SER A 293 10.59 9.90 -11.22
C SER A 293 9.27 9.51 -11.89
N LEU A 294 8.44 8.65 -11.26
CA LEU A 294 7.25 8.08 -11.86
C LEU A 294 5.99 8.90 -11.56
N TRP A 295 5.20 9.13 -12.60
CA TRP A 295 3.90 9.82 -12.54
C TRP A 295 2.78 8.93 -13.07
N ILE A 296 1.73 8.76 -12.28
CA ILE A 296 0.50 8.10 -12.73
C ILE A 296 -0.56 9.12 -13.09
N GLU A 297 -1.37 8.84 -14.09
CA GLU A 297 -2.58 9.58 -14.44
C GLU A 297 -3.80 8.73 -14.09
N ILE A 298 -4.82 9.33 -13.47
CA ILE A 298 -6.07 8.63 -13.15
C ILE A 298 -6.84 8.34 -14.45
N GLU A 299 -7.03 7.07 -14.78
CA GLU A 299 -7.62 6.63 -16.05
C GLU A 299 -9.15 6.73 -16.07
N SER A 300 -9.78 6.52 -14.91
CA SER A 300 -11.23 6.60 -14.76
C SER A 300 -11.62 6.89 -13.30
N ASP A 301 -12.81 7.45 -13.10
CA ASP A 301 -13.43 7.67 -11.79
C ASP A 301 -14.86 7.14 -11.82
N ALA A 302 -15.21 6.32 -10.83
CA ALA A 302 -16.56 5.79 -10.66
C ALA A 302 -17.52 6.79 -9.99
N ALA A 303 -17.02 7.88 -9.42
CA ALA A 303 -17.82 8.86 -8.70
C ALA A 303 -18.91 9.51 -9.58
N TYR A 304 -20.07 9.75 -8.98
CA TYR A 304 -21.03 10.73 -9.48
C TYR A 304 -20.75 12.04 -8.76
N TYR A 305 -20.22 13.05 -9.47
CA TYR A 305 -19.75 14.27 -8.82
C TYR A 305 -20.84 14.99 -8.02
N GLY A 306 -20.61 15.17 -6.71
CA GLY A 306 -21.57 15.71 -5.75
C GLY A 306 -22.29 14.65 -4.88
N ASP A 307 -22.18 13.36 -5.20
CA ASP A 307 -22.65 12.21 -4.39
C ASP A 307 -21.45 11.39 -3.83
N GLU A 308 -20.27 12.00 -3.66
CA GLU A 308 -19.11 11.33 -3.04
C GLU A 308 -19.44 10.90 -1.61
N VAL A 309 -19.10 9.65 -1.29
CA VAL A 309 -19.33 9.09 0.04
C VAL A 309 -18.18 9.49 0.97
N LYS A 310 -18.51 10.31 1.97
CA LYS A 310 -17.55 10.81 2.96
C LYS A 310 -18.12 10.66 4.37
N PHE A 311 -17.34 10.07 5.27
CA PHE A 311 -17.70 9.86 6.67
C PHE A 311 -17.29 11.06 7.55
N GLY A 312 -18.05 11.28 8.63
CA GLY A 312 -17.73 12.27 9.68
C GLY A 312 -18.92 13.13 10.12
N GLY A 313 -18.68 14.01 11.09
CA GLY A 313 -19.69 14.91 11.65
C GLY A 313 -20.32 15.80 10.56
N GLY A 314 -21.63 15.62 10.33
CA GLY A 314 -22.39 16.38 9.33
C GLY A 314 -22.08 16.04 7.87
N LYS A 315 -21.39 14.92 7.60
CA LYS A 315 -20.95 14.50 6.25
C LYS A 315 -22.02 13.66 5.52
N THR A 316 -21.61 12.96 4.47
CA THR A 316 -22.47 12.22 3.55
C THR A 316 -22.96 10.89 4.15
N ILE A 317 -22.07 10.07 4.72
CA ILE A 317 -22.42 8.74 5.26
C ILE A 317 -23.09 8.92 6.63
N ARG A 318 -24.41 9.07 6.59
CA ARG A 318 -25.32 9.18 7.74
C ARG A 318 -26.67 8.57 7.37
N GLU A 319 -27.41 8.15 8.39
CA GLU A 319 -28.70 7.47 8.24
C GLU A 319 -29.67 8.25 7.34
N GLY A 320 -30.30 7.53 6.40
CA GLY A 320 -31.22 8.06 5.39
C GLY A 320 -30.57 8.90 4.29
N MET A 321 -29.25 9.14 4.38
CA MET A 321 -28.47 9.96 3.46
C MET A 321 -27.56 9.06 2.65
N GLY A 322 -26.23 9.13 2.80
CA GLY A 322 -25.31 8.17 2.19
C GLY A 322 -25.33 6.77 2.82
N GLN A 323 -25.91 6.62 4.02
CA GLN A 323 -26.16 5.32 4.65
C GLN A 323 -27.64 4.97 4.51
N ALA A 324 -27.93 3.85 3.85
CA ALA A 324 -29.29 3.35 3.64
C ALA A 324 -29.95 2.91 4.95
N THR A 325 -31.25 3.19 5.07
CA THR A 325 -32.04 2.91 6.27
C THR A 325 -32.65 1.51 6.19
N ASN A 326 -32.72 0.81 7.33
CA ASN A 326 -33.42 -0.47 7.47
C ASN A 326 -32.97 -1.55 6.47
N ARG A 327 -31.65 -1.70 6.29
CA ARG A 327 -31.04 -2.71 5.42
C ARG A 327 -30.39 -3.80 6.27
N SER A 328 -30.50 -5.05 5.80
CA SER A 328 -29.91 -6.21 6.48
C SER A 328 -28.38 -6.17 6.38
N CYS A 329 -27.68 -6.70 7.38
CA CYS A 329 -26.24 -6.97 7.28
C CYS A 329 -25.93 -7.97 6.14
N THR A 330 -26.88 -8.81 5.73
CA THR A 330 -26.69 -9.73 4.59
C THR A 330 -26.64 -9.00 3.24
N THR A 331 -27.22 -7.80 3.13
CA THR A 331 -27.20 -7.00 1.90
C THR A 331 -26.24 -5.80 1.97
N SER A 332 -25.92 -5.34 3.18
CA SER A 332 -24.99 -4.23 3.39
C SER A 332 -23.54 -4.70 3.33
N LEU A 333 -22.62 -3.81 2.98
CA LEU A 333 -21.19 -4.06 3.12
C LEU A 333 -20.81 -4.23 4.59
N ASP A 334 -19.77 -5.02 4.87
CA ASP A 334 -19.13 -5.02 6.20
C ASP A 334 -18.19 -3.82 6.34
N LEU A 335 -17.50 -3.48 5.26
CA LEU A 335 -16.57 -2.35 5.17
C LEU A 335 -16.64 -1.72 3.78
N VAL A 336 -16.54 -0.39 3.74
CA VAL A 336 -16.29 0.39 2.51
C VAL A 336 -15.01 1.20 2.66
N ILE A 337 -14.14 1.13 1.65
CA ILE A 337 -13.03 2.08 1.48
C ILE A 337 -13.48 3.15 0.51
N THR A 338 -13.62 4.38 0.97
CA THR A 338 -14.22 5.47 0.18
C THR A 338 -13.18 6.21 -0.64
N ASN A 339 -13.52 6.59 -1.88
CA ASN A 339 -12.70 7.49 -2.71
C ASN A 339 -11.23 7.03 -2.87
N ALA A 340 -10.98 5.73 -3.03
CA ALA A 340 -9.64 5.17 -3.14
C ALA A 340 -9.04 5.37 -4.55
N ILE A 341 -7.77 5.78 -4.62
CA ILE A 341 -6.98 5.69 -5.86
C ILE A 341 -6.46 4.26 -5.97
N ILE A 342 -7.11 3.43 -6.77
CA ILE A 342 -6.72 2.05 -7.02
C ILE A 342 -5.55 2.05 -7.99
N LEU A 343 -4.41 1.51 -7.56
CA LEU A 343 -3.25 1.24 -8.39
C LEU A 343 -3.06 -0.28 -8.43
N ASP A 344 -3.45 -0.88 -9.54
CA ASP A 344 -3.37 -2.31 -9.81
C ASP A 344 -2.78 -2.54 -11.21
N TRP A 345 -2.32 -3.76 -11.50
CA TRP A 345 -1.81 -4.09 -12.83
C TRP A 345 -2.88 -3.90 -13.92
N SER A 346 -4.17 -4.06 -13.57
CA SER A 346 -5.28 -3.97 -14.51
C SER A 346 -5.78 -2.53 -14.74
N THR A 347 -5.63 -1.64 -13.75
CA THR A 347 -6.24 -0.30 -13.77
C THR A 347 -5.51 0.69 -12.86
N ILE A 348 -5.52 1.97 -13.24
CA ILE A 348 -5.22 3.09 -12.35
C ILE A 348 -6.46 3.97 -12.29
N SER A 349 -7.32 3.76 -11.31
CA SER A 349 -8.67 4.34 -11.28
C SER A 349 -9.07 4.85 -9.91
N LYS A 350 -10.09 5.69 -9.85
CA LYS A 350 -10.69 6.19 -8.62
C LYS A 350 -12.04 5.53 -8.38
N ALA A 351 -12.23 4.89 -7.22
CA ALA A 351 -13.49 4.23 -6.88
C ALA A 351 -13.62 3.98 -5.37
N ASP A 352 -14.83 3.64 -4.93
CA ASP A 352 -15.07 3.00 -3.65
C ASP A 352 -14.84 1.48 -3.77
N ILE A 353 -14.30 0.87 -2.72
CA ILE A 353 -14.08 -0.59 -2.64
C ILE A 353 -14.99 -1.15 -1.55
N GLY A 354 -15.90 -2.06 -1.93
CA GLY A 354 -16.79 -2.73 -1.00
C GLY A 354 -16.27 -4.10 -0.58
N ILE A 355 -16.31 -4.35 0.72
CA ILE A 355 -15.82 -5.58 1.34
C ILE A 355 -16.94 -6.24 2.13
N LYS A 356 -17.06 -7.56 1.96
CA LYS A 356 -18.01 -8.41 2.69
C LYS A 356 -17.42 -9.80 2.90
N ASP A 357 -17.55 -10.35 4.11
CA ASP A 357 -17.02 -11.67 4.49
C ASP A 357 -15.51 -11.83 4.16
N GLY A 358 -14.78 -10.72 4.28
CA GLY A 358 -13.36 -10.62 3.99
C GLY A 358 -12.96 -10.62 2.51
N LEU A 359 -13.93 -10.61 1.60
CA LEU A 359 -13.73 -10.54 0.15
C LEU A 359 -14.05 -9.16 -0.39
N ILE A 360 -13.35 -8.76 -1.46
CA ILE A 360 -13.78 -7.64 -2.29
C ILE A 360 -15.03 -8.10 -3.03
N VAL A 361 -16.16 -7.43 -2.86
CA VAL A 361 -17.43 -7.82 -3.53
C VAL A 361 -17.74 -6.95 -4.74
N ALA A 362 -17.32 -5.67 -4.72
CA ALA A 362 -17.48 -4.76 -5.83
C ALA A 362 -16.50 -3.58 -5.73
N ILE A 363 -16.27 -2.94 -6.88
CA ILE A 363 -15.46 -1.73 -7.02
C ILE A 363 -16.29 -0.77 -7.88
N GLY A 364 -16.52 0.45 -7.42
CA GLY A 364 -17.40 1.38 -8.12
C GLY A 364 -17.87 2.52 -7.22
N LYS A 365 -19.14 2.92 -7.37
CA LYS A 365 -19.75 3.97 -6.54
C LYS A 365 -20.59 3.34 -5.44
N ALA A 366 -20.19 3.55 -4.19
CA ALA A 366 -20.92 3.11 -3.00
C ALA A 366 -21.95 4.14 -2.54
N GLY A 367 -22.79 3.74 -1.60
CA GLY A 367 -23.69 4.65 -0.89
C GLY A 367 -25.09 4.10 -0.70
N ASN A 368 -26.06 5.00 -0.82
CA ASN A 368 -27.46 4.68 -0.61
C ASN A 368 -28.25 4.82 -1.93
N PRO A 369 -28.73 3.72 -2.53
CA PRO A 369 -29.49 3.75 -3.78
C PRO A 369 -30.85 4.45 -3.63
N ASP A 370 -31.30 4.73 -2.39
CA ASP A 370 -32.56 5.44 -2.15
C ASP A 370 -32.48 6.91 -2.53
N VAL A 371 -31.28 7.52 -2.44
CA VAL A 371 -31.10 8.98 -2.55
C VAL A 371 -29.91 9.41 -3.39
N MET A 372 -29.07 8.48 -3.86
CA MET A 372 -27.90 8.75 -4.69
C MET A 372 -28.02 8.11 -6.07
N SER A 373 -27.44 8.75 -7.08
CA SER A 373 -27.36 8.16 -8.42
C SER A 373 -26.26 7.11 -8.52
N SER A 374 -26.44 6.14 -9.41
CA SER A 374 -25.39 5.21 -9.87
C SER A 374 -24.74 4.35 -8.78
N VAL A 375 -25.41 4.12 -7.64
CA VAL A 375 -24.91 3.22 -6.60
C VAL A 375 -24.88 1.79 -7.12
N HIS A 376 -23.72 1.16 -7.06
CA HIS A 376 -23.58 -0.24 -7.46
C HIS A 376 -24.43 -1.14 -6.54
N PRO A 377 -25.16 -2.15 -7.06
CA PRO A 377 -26.04 -3.00 -6.27
C PRO A 377 -25.38 -3.64 -5.05
N ASP A 378 -24.12 -4.06 -5.20
CA ASP A 378 -23.32 -4.68 -4.13
C ASP A 378 -22.51 -3.70 -3.27
N LEU A 379 -22.65 -2.37 -3.48
CA LEU A 379 -21.94 -1.34 -2.72
C LEU A 379 -22.87 -0.52 -1.81
N LEU A 380 -23.88 -1.19 -1.25
CA LEU A 380 -24.81 -0.59 -0.31
C LEU A 380 -24.13 -0.35 1.05
N ILE A 381 -24.15 0.91 1.50
CA ILE A 381 -23.72 1.28 2.86
C ILE A 381 -24.94 1.23 3.78
N GLY A 382 -24.92 0.36 4.78
CA GLY A 382 -25.98 0.20 5.78
C GLY A 382 -25.48 0.51 7.20
N SER A 383 -26.32 0.24 8.21
CA SER A 383 -25.95 0.44 9.62
C SER A 383 -24.87 -0.52 10.13
N SER A 384 -24.60 -1.60 9.39
CA SER A 384 -23.58 -2.60 9.71
C SER A 384 -22.27 -2.40 8.93
N THR A 385 -22.12 -1.30 8.20
CA THR A 385 -20.97 -1.02 7.36
C THR A 385 -19.97 -0.11 8.08
N GLU A 386 -18.74 -0.58 8.25
CA GLU A 386 -17.60 0.23 8.69
C GLU A 386 -17.04 1.06 7.51
N VAL A 387 -16.32 2.15 7.82
CA VAL A 387 -15.73 3.04 6.82
C VAL A 387 -14.23 3.21 7.03
N ILE A 388 -13.45 3.04 5.96
CA ILE A 388 -12.07 3.53 5.86
C ILE A 388 -12.05 4.67 4.84
N ALA A 389 -11.53 5.82 5.25
CA ALA A 389 -11.35 6.98 4.38
C ALA A 389 -10.15 6.76 3.44
N GLY A 390 -10.42 6.51 2.16
CA GLY A 390 -9.42 6.37 1.10
C GLY A 390 -9.17 7.65 0.30
N GLU A 391 -9.89 8.75 0.56
CA GLU A 391 -9.66 10.03 -0.11
C GLU A 391 -8.20 10.49 0.00
N GLY A 392 -7.56 10.70 -1.15
CA GLY A 392 -6.15 11.09 -1.24
C GLY A 392 -5.16 9.95 -0.96
N MET A 393 -5.63 8.72 -0.81
CA MET A 393 -4.82 7.52 -0.57
C MET A 393 -4.77 6.64 -1.81
N ILE A 394 -3.58 6.10 -2.10
CA ILE A 394 -3.39 5.03 -3.08
C ILE A 394 -3.66 3.69 -2.37
N VAL A 395 -4.41 2.81 -3.03
CA VAL A 395 -4.71 1.46 -2.57
C VAL A 395 -4.15 0.46 -3.57
N THR A 396 -3.32 -0.46 -3.09
CA THR A 396 -2.77 -1.57 -3.88
C THR A 396 -3.21 -2.90 -3.28
N ALA A 397 -3.16 -3.97 -4.07
CA ALA A 397 -3.13 -5.31 -3.50
C ALA A 397 -1.92 -5.43 -2.54
N GLY A 398 -2.05 -6.27 -1.52
CA GLY A 398 -0.91 -6.66 -0.70
C GLY A 398 0.15 -7.39 -1.52
N ALA A 399 1.42 -7.10 -1.25
CA ALA A 399 2.53 -7.72 -1.96
C ALA A 399 2.62 -9.22 -1.64
N ILE A 400 3.10 -9.98 -2.62
CA ILE A 400 3.35 -11.41 -2.55
C ILE A 400 4.84 -11.63 -2.76
N ASP A 401 5.52 -12.06 -1.71
CA ASP A 401 6.93 -12.42 -1.80
C ASP A 401 7.06 -13.91 -2.10
N ALA A 402 7.55 -14.21 -3.31
CA ALA A 402 7.62 -15.57 -3.83
C ALA A 402 8.92 -16.33 -3.50
N HIS A 403 9.85 -15.72 -2.75
CA HIS A 403 11.14 -16.33 -2.43
C HIS A 403 11.51 -16.07 -0.96
N ILE A 404 10.79 -16.70 -0.05
CA ILE A 404 10.99 -16.57 1.40
C ILE A 404 11.80 -17.73 1.99
N HIS A 405 12.87 -17.39 2.70
CA HIS A 405 13.54 -18.31 3.61
C HIS A 405 12.97 -18.09 5.02
N PHE A 406 12.24 -19.08 5.55
CA PHE A 406 11.64 -18.99 6.89
C PHE A 406 12.71 -19.23 7.99
N ILE A 407 13.71 -18.36 8.05
CA ILE A 407 14.85 -18.38 8.97
C ILE A 407 14.42 -17.90 10.36
N CYS A 408 13.61 -16.84 10.45
CA CYS A 408 13.09 -16.35 11.73
C CYS A 408 11.68 -15.75 11.61
N PRO A 409 10.86 -15.80 12.68
CA PRO A 409 9.50 -15.29 12.65
C PRO A 409 9.41 -13.75 12.53
N GLN A 410 10.46 -13.02 12.93
CA GLN A 410 10.49 -11.54 12.87
C GLN A 410 10.34 -11.00 11.45
N GLN A 411 10.69 -11.81 10.44
CA GLN A 411 10.49 -11.44 9.04
C GLN A 411 9.02 -11.15 8.72
N VAL A 412 8.06 -11.76 9.42
CA VAL A 412 6.63 -11.55 9.17
C VAL A 412 6.22 -10.12 9.52
N ASP A 413 6.70 -9.59 10.64
CA ASP A 413 6.42 -8.21 11.06
C ASP A 413 7.03 -7.21 10.07
N GLU A 414 8.26 -7.46 9.62
CA GLU A 414 8.96 -6.61 8.64
C GLU A 414 8.27 -6.66 7.25
N ALA A 415 7.86 -7.84 6.82
CA ALA A 415 7.10 -8.04 5.58
C ALA A 415 5.76 -7.30 5.64
N LEU A 416 4.99 -7.47 6.73
CA LEU A 416 3.71 -6.79 6.90
C LEU A 416 3.90 -5.28 6.93
N ALA A 417 4.82 -4.77 7.75
CA ALA A 417 5.06 -3.34 7.90
C ALA A 417 5.48 -2.65 6.58
N SER A 418 6.01 -3.40 5.61
CA SER A 418 6.36 -2.93 4.27
C SER A 418 5.29 -3.17 3.19
N GLY A 419 4.17 -3.81 3.52
CA GLY A 419 3.02 -4.01 2.63
C GLY A 419 2.88 -5.41 2.03
N THR A 420 3.67 -6.39 2.46
CA THR A 420 3.54 -7.80 2.05
C THR A 420 2.47 -8.51 2.87
N THR A 421 1.55 -9.21 2.20
CA THR A 421 0.44 -9.95 2.83
C THR A 421 0.45 -11.45 2.51
N THR A 422 1.35 -11.90 1.62
CA THR A 422 1.57 -13.32 1.32
C THR A 422 3.05 -13.64 1.23
N MET A 423 3.46 -14.74 1.87
CA MET A 423 4.83 -15.27 1.88
C MET A 423 4.86 -16.70 1.31
N ILE A 424 5.67 -16.92 0.27
CA ILE A 424 5.85 -18.22 -0.38
C ILE A 424 7.31 -18.59 -0.33
N GLY A 425 7.61 -19.81 0.13
CA GLY A 425 8.98 -20.31 0.25
C GLY A 425 9.07 -21.44 1.24
N GLY A 426 10.22 -21.65 1.89
CA GLY A 426 10.42 -22.82 2.75
C GLY A 426 11.46 -22.58 3.83
N GLY A 427 11.42 -23.42 4.88
CA GLY A 427 12.34 -23.30 5.99
C GLY A 427 11.79 -23.83 7.31
N THR A 428 12.67 -23.98 8.28
CA THR A 428 12.35 -24.54 9.60
C THR A 428 13.05 -23.79 10.74
N GLY A 429 13.30 -22.48 10.56
CA GLY A 429 14.16 -21.69 11.44
C GLY A 429 15.62 -21.62 10.95
N PRO A 430 16.56 -21.12 11.77
CA PRO A 430 17.92 -20.78 11.33
C PRO A 430 18.85 -22.02 11.25
N SER A 431 18.41 -23.06 10.55
CA SER A 431 19.24 -24.21 10.22
C SER A 431 20.08 -23.91 8.98
N ALA A 432 21.25 -24.55 8.82
CA ALA A 432 22.07 -24.38 7.62
C ALA A 432 21.26 -24.61 6.32
N GLY A 433 20.40 -25.64 6.29
CA GLY A 433 19.55 -25.92 5.15
C GLY A 433 18.54 -24.81 4.83
N THR A 434 17.94 -24.17 5.83
CA THR A 434 17.00 -23.05 5.63
C THR A 434 17.71 -21.74 5.33
N SER A 435 18.87 -21.49 5.97
CA SER A 435 19.69 -20.32 5.69
C SER A 435 20.23 -20.31 4.27
N ALA A 436 20.33 -21.47 3.62
CA ALA A 436 20.73 -21.61 2.23
C ALA A 436 19.56 -21.83 1.26
N THR A 437 18.47 -22.49 1.67
CA THR A 437 17.44 -22.97 0.73
C THR A 437 16.01 -22.81 1.25
N THR A 438 15.07 -22.44 0.36
CA THR A 438 13.62 -22.40 0.65
C THR A 438 12.98 -23.79 0.73
N CYS A 439 13.41 -24.62 1.68
CA CYS A 439 12.98 -26.02 1.78
C CYS A 439 12.43 -26.37 3.19
N THR A 440 11.12 -26.60 3.30
CA THR A 440 10.51 -27.27 4.46
C THR A 440 10.50 -28.79 4.22
N SER A 441 11.59 -29.44 4.62
CA SER A 441 12.05 -30.69 3.95
C SER A 441 11.30 -31.99 4.30
N SER A 442 10.42 -32.03 5.31
CA SER A 442 9.76 -33.28 5.71
C SER A 442 8.33 -33.07 6.21
N PRO A 443 7.47 -34.11 6.18
CA PRO A 443 6.12 -34.04 6.75
C PRO A 443 6.08 -33.57 8.21
N PHE A 444 7.08 -33.96 9.00
CA PHE A 444 7.23 -33.52 10.38
C PHE A 444 7.37 -32.00 10.49
N TYR A 445 8.30 -31.41 9.73
CA TYR A 445 8.52 -29.97 9.75
C TYR A 445 7.39 -29.19 9.07
N MET A 446 6.78 -29.74 8.02
CA MET A 446 5.64 -29.12 7.33
C MET A 446 4.49 -28.86 8.31
N ARG A 447 4.12 -29.88 9.10
CA ARG A 447 3.11 -29.73 10.16
C ARG A 447 3.48 -28.64 11.17
N HIS A 448 4.74 -28.59 11.60
CA HIS A 448 5.19 -27.59 12.57
C HIS A 448 5.15 -26.17 12.01
N MET A 449 5.55 -25.96 10.76
CA MET A 449 5.53 -24.63 10.13
C MET A 449 4.11 -24.13 9.89
N LEU A 450 3.21 -25.01 9.44
CA LEU A 450 1.78 -24.69 9.33
C LEU A 450 1.18 -24.32 10.70
N ALA A 451 1.50 -25.07 11.76
CA ALA A 451 1.03 -24.77 13.11
C ALA A 451 1.64 -23.47 13.69
N ALA A 452 2.93 -23.23 13.45
CA ALA A 452 3.64 -22.03 13.92
C ALA A 452 3.09 -20.73 13.30
N THR A 453 2.58 -20.82 12.06
CA THR A 453 2.04 -19.69 11.32
C THR A 453 0.52 -19.57 11.38
N ASP A 454 -0.17 -20.49 12.08
CA ASP A 454 -1.63 -20.54 12.22
C ASP A 454 -2.23 -19.25 12.80
N GLY A 455 -1.49 -18.60 13.71
CA GLY A 455 -1.89 -17.36 14.38
C GLY A 455 -1.28 -16.07 13.83
N LEU A 456 -0.64 -16.09 12.66
CA LEU A 456 0.00 -14.90 12.09
C LEU A 456 -0.86 -14.27 10.98
N PRO A 457 -1.03 -12.94 10.91
CA PRO A 457 -1.92 -12.27 9.95
C PRO A 457 -1.26 -12.15 8.56
N MET A 458 -0.95 -13.28 7.97
CA MET A 458 -0.19 -13.42 6.73
C MET A 458 -0.67 -14.69 6.02
N ASN A 459 -0.75 -14.65 4.69
CA ASN A 459 -0.99 -15.85 3.92
C ASN A 459 0.35 -16.59 3.71
N PHE A 460 0.34 -17.92 3.80
CA PHE A 460 1.56 -18.72 3.69
C PHE A 460 1.42 -19.81 2.64
N ALA A 461 2.48 -20.06 1.89
CA ALA A 461 2.62 -21.24 1.04
C ALA A 461 4.02 -21.84 1.24
N PHE A 462 4.10 -23.07 1.73
CA PHE A 462 5.37 -23.71 2.04
C PHE A 462 5.86 -24.61 0.90
N THR A 463 7.14 -24.56 0.55
CA THR A 463 7.77 -25.40 -0.46
C THR A 463 8.59 -26.52 0.18
N GLY A 464 8.41 -27.73 -0.33
CA GLY A 464 9.22 -28.89 0.03
C GLY A 464 10.57 -28.89 -0.71
N LYS A 465 11.46 -29.83 -0.34
CA LYS A 465 12.70 -30.07 -1.08
C LYS A 465 12.41 -30.90 -2.33
N GLY A 466 12.87 -30.44 -3.50
CA GLY A 466 12.72 -31.11 -4.79
C GLY A 466 13.94 -31.91 -5.24
N ASN A 467 15.05 -31.85 -4.53
CA ASN A 467 16.30 -32.51 -4.89
C ASN A 467 16.33 -33.99 -4.48
N ASP A 468 15.72 -34.85 -5.28
CA ASP A 468 15.82 -36.30 -5.17
C ASP A 468 15.65 -36.93 -6.56
N SER A 469 16.39 -37.99 -6.87
CA SER A 469 16.22 -38.77 -8.10
C SER A 469 15.17 -39.89 -7.96
N GLY A 470 14.49 -39.97 -6.81
CA GLY A 470 13.30 -40.79 -6.59
C GLY A 470 12.09 -39.95 -6.16
N PRO A 471 10.85 -40.34 -6.51
CA PRO A 471 9.68 -39.51 -6.24
C PRO A 471 9.21 -39.55 -4.78
N THR A 472 9.48 -40.64 -4.05
CA THR A 472 8.82 -40.97 -2.77
C THR A 472 8.81 -39.82 -1.75
N ALA A 473 9.97 -39.24 -1.43
CA ALA A 473 10.07 -38.19 -0.42
C ALA A 473 9.39 -36.88 -0.88
N LEU A 474 9.48 -36.55 -2.17
CA LEU A 474 8.81 -35.38 -2.76
C LEU A 474 7.28 -35.54 -2.68
N GLU A 475 6.75 -36.73 -2.95
CA GLU A 475 5.31 -36.96 -2.81
C GLU A 475 4.84 -36.87 -1.36
N GLU A 476 5.64 -37.38 -0.41
CA GLU A 476 5.31 -37.35 1.02
C GLU A 476 5.21 -35.92 1.55
N VAL A 477 6.15 -35.04 1.17
CA VAL A 477 6.12 -33.65 1.63
C VAL A 477 4.98 -32.84 0.98
N ILE A 478 4.62 -33.14 -0.27
CA ILE A 478 3.43 -32.57 -0.93
C ILE A 478 2.16 -33.02 -0.23
N LYS A 479 2.01 -34.32 0.05
CA LYS A 479 0.86 -34.88 0.80
C LYS A 479 0.76 -34.30 2.21
N ALA A 480 1.88 -33.88 2.79
CA ALA A 480 1.93 -33.22 4.09
C ALA A 480 1.53 -31.74 4.07
N GLY A 481 1.36 -31.13 2.89
CA GLY A 481 0.91 -29.75 2.75
C GLY A 481 1.82 -28.82 1.97
N ALA A 482 2.92 -29.29 1.37
CA ALA A 482 3.73 -28.43 0.51
C ALA A 482 2.90 -27.94 -0.69
N ALA A 483 2.92 -26.63 -0.95
CA ALA A 483 2.28 -25.98 -2.09
C ALA A 483 3.18 -25.94 -3.35
N GLY A 484 4.43 -26.37 -3.23
CA GLY A 484 5.43 -26.40 -4.29
C GLY A 484 6.69 -27.13 -3.84
N LEU A 485 7.66 -27.25 -4.75
CA LEU A 485 8.99 -27.81 -4.48
C LEU A 485 10.08 -26.79 -4.85
N LYS A 486 11.21 -26.82 -4.13
CA LYS A 486 12.44 -26.08 -4.48
C LYS A 486 13.54 -27.07 -4.86
N LEU A 487 14.08 -26.92 -6.06
CA LEU A 487 15.38 -27.46 -6.47
C LEU A 487 16.47 -26.45 -6.13
N HIS A 488 17.53 -26.87 -5.45
CA HIS A 488 18.67 -26.02 -5.10
C HIS A 488 20.01 -26.72 -5.32
N GLU A 489 21.04 -25.98 -5.77
CA GLU A 489 22.37 -26.55 -6.05
C GLU A 489 23.05 -27.13 -4.81
N ASP A 490 22.90 -26.48 -3.64
CA ASP A 490 23.37 -26.99 -2.33
C ASP A 490 22.81 -28.38 -1.96
N TRP A 491 21.72 -28.80 -2.58
CA TRP A 491 21.16 -30.16 -2.46
C TRP A 491 21.32 -31.00 -3.74
N GLY A 492 21.92 -30.46 -4.80
CA GLY A 492 22.14 -31.07 -6.11
C GLY A 492 21.01 -30.80 -7.09
N SER A 493 21.11 -29.71 -7.87
CA SER A 493 20.17 -29.36 -8.96
C SER A 493 20.56 -30.07 -10.27
N THR A 494 20.71 -31.39 -10.21
CA THR A 494 21.14 -32.21 -11.34
C THR A 494 20.00 -32.47 -12.34
N PRO A 495 20.28 -32.79 -13.61
CA PRO A 495 19.25 -33.10 -14.61
C PRO A 495 18.23 -34.16 -14.19
N GLU A 496 18.65 -35.18 -13.44
CA GLU A 496 17.73 -36.23 -12.98
C GLU A 496 16.81 -35.74 -11.87
N SER A 497 17.34 -35.03 -10.86
CA SER A 497 16.52 -34.41 -9.82
C SER A 497 15.52 -33.40 -10.40
N ILE A 498 15.93 -32.63 -11.42
CA ILE A 498 15.05 -31.71 -12.15
C ILE A 498 13.87 -32.46 -12.78
N LYS A 499 14.14 -33.57 -13.50
CA LYS A 499 13.09 -34.35 -14.16
C LYS A 499 12.10 -34.94 -13.16
N VAL A 500 12.60 -35.54 -12.09
CA VAL A 500 11.76 -36.16 -11.05
C VAL A 500 10.92 -35.12 -10.32
N ALA A 501 11.49 -33.97 -9.96
CA ALA A 501 10.74 -32.89 -9.33
C ALA A 501 9.61 -32.35 -10.23
N LEU A 502 9.88 -32.20 -11.53
CA LEU A 502 8.88 -31.78 -12.51
C LEU A 502 7.80 -32.86 -12.72
N ASP A 503 8.16 -34.15 -12.78
CA ASP A 503 7.19 -35.25 -12.86
C ASP A 503 6.24 -35.26 -11.66
N VAL A 504 6.78 -35.06 -10.45
CA VAL A 504 6.00 -34.96 -9.21
C VAL A 504 5.16 -33.69 -9.19
N GLY A 505 5.71 -32.55 -9.64
CA GLY A 505 5.00 -31.29 -9.77
C GLY A 505 3.81 -31.39 -10.71
N ASP A 506 3.98 -32.03 -11.87
CA ASP A 506 2.93 -32.30 -12.85
C ASP A 506 1.86 -33.27 -12.29
N LYS A 507 2.28 -34.28 -11.51
CA LYS A 507 1.37 -35.24 -10.88
C LYS A 507 0.44 -34.62 -9.83
N TYR A 508 0.93 -33.65 -9.05
CA TYR A 508 0.19 -33.05 -7.93
C TYR A 508 -0.25 -31.60 -8.17
N ASP A 509 -0.01 -31.08 -9.38
CA ASP A 509 -0.32 -29.70 -9.79
C ASP A 509 0.26 -28.63 -8.85
N VAL A 510 1.56 -28.75 -8.51
CA VAL A 510 2.27 -27.81 -7.63
C VAL A 510 3.49 -27.19 -8.33
N GLN A 511 3.78 -25.91 -8.10
CA GLN A 511 4.89 -25.25 -8.78
C GLN A 511 6.25 -25.86 -8.38
N VAL A 512 7.19 -25.89 -9.33
CA VAL A 512 8.59 -26.24 -9.09
C VAL A 512 9.43 -24.99 -9.28
N ASN A 513 10.11 -24.58 -8.21
CA ASN A 513 11.03 -23.45 -8.18
C ASN A 513 12.47 -23.98 -8.26
N ILE A 514 13.36 -23.28 -8.96
CA ILE A 514 14.74 -23.74 -9.13
C ILE A 514 15.77 -22.64 -8.90
N HIS A 515 16.83 -23.04 -8.21
CA HIS A 515 18.17 -22.46 -8.22
C HIS A 515 19.07 -23.48 -8.93
N THR A 516 19.67 -23.10 -10.06
CA THR A 516 20.37 -24.03 -10.97
C THR A 516 21.82 -24.28 -10.56
N ASP A 517 22.51 -25.20 -11.24
CA ASP A 517 23.87 -25.63 -10.95
C ASP A 517 24.89 -24.54 -11.34
N THR A 518 25.27 -23.66 -10.40
CA THR A 518 26.22 -22.56 -10.67
C THR A 518 27.57 -23.09 -11.15
N LEU A 519 27.98 -24.22 -10.59
CA LEU A 519 29.27 -24.86 -10.86
C LEU A 519 29.36 -25.49 -12.25
N ASN A 520 28.23 -25.65 -12.93
CA ASN A 520 28.11 -26.43 -14.16
C ASN A 520 28.62 -27.88 -13.97
N GLU A 521 28.46 -28.44 -12.77
CA GLU A 521 29.03 -29.74 -12.39
C GLU A 521 28.41 -30.87 -13.22
N SER A 522 27.09 -30.86 -13.37
CA SER A 522 26.35 -31.87 -14.14
C SER A 522 26.17 -31.49 -15.62
N GLY A 523 26.49 -30.26 -15.99
CA GLY A 523 26.32 -29.70 -17.33
C GLY A 523 26.12 -28.19 -17.30
N PHE A 524 26.16 -27.56 -18.46
CA PHE A 524 25.87 -26.13 -18.65
C PHE A 524 24.35 -25.86 -18.66
N VAL A 525 23.96 -24.60 -18.81
CA VAL A 525 22.56 -24.15 -18.79
C VAL A 525 21.69 -24.91 -19.80
N GLU A 526 22.23 -25.31 -20.95
CA GLU A 526 21.50 -26.08 -21.96
C GLU A 526 21.06 -27.46 -21.46
N SER A 527 21.88 -28.11 -20.63
CA SER A 527 21.56 -29.41 -20.05
C SER A 527 20.40 -29.30 -19.04
N THR A 528 20.38 -28.22 -18.27
CA THR A 528 19.28 -27.89 -17.36
C THR A 528 18.01 -27.53 -18.14
N ILE A 529 18.12 -26.75 -19.22
CA ILE A 529 16.99 -26.43 -20.12
C ILE A 529 16.42 -27.70 -20.77
N GLU A 530 17.27 -28.62 -21.22
CA GLU A 530 16.85 -29.92 -21.74
C GLU A 530 16.11 -30.73 -20.67
N ALA A 531 16.60 -30.73 -19.43
CA ALA A 531 15.95 -31.41 -18.31
C ALA A 531 14.56 -30.83 -17.97
N PHE A 532 14.33 -29.54 -18.20
CA PHE A 532 12.99 -28.95 -18.09
C PHE A 532 12.00 -29.63 -19.03
N GLY A 533 12.44 -30.06 -20.22
CA GLY A 533 11.59 -30.76 -21.19
C GLY A 533 10.37 -29.95 -21.63
N GLY A 534 10.50 -28.62 -21.68
CA GLY A 534 9.40 -27.71 -22.02
C GLY A 534 8.29 -27.62 -20.97
N ARG A 535 8.47 -28.18 -19.76
CA ARG A 535 7.51 -28.08 -18.65
C ARG A 535 7.68 -26.76 -17.91
N THR A 536 6.60 -26.29 -17.28
CA THR A 536 6.61 -25.04 -16.53
C THR A 536 7.57 -25.10 -15.35
N ILE A 537 8.40 -24.07 -15.19
CA ILE A 537 9.30 -23.97 -14.05
C ILE A 537 9.53 -22.50 -13.67
N HIS A 538 9.62 -22.22 -12.39
CA HIS A 538 9.94 -20.90 -11.86
C HIS A 538 11.44 -20.83 -11.56
N THR A 539 12.18 -20.03 -12.34
CA THR A 539 13.60 -19.76 -12.07
C THR A 539 13.73 -18.61 -11.09
N TYR A 540 14.27 -18.89 -9.91
CA TYR A 540 14.62 -17.86 -8.93
C TYR A 540 15.87 -17.09 -9.38
N HIS A 541 16.01 -15.84 -8.90
CA HIS A 541 17.15 -14.93 -9.12
C HIS A 541 17.85 -15.14 -10.47
N THR A 542 17.05 -14.99 -11.53
CA THR A 542 17.38 -15.44 -12.90
C THR A 542 18.62 -14.75 -13.49
N GLU A 543 19.01 -13.60 -12.97
CA GLU A 543 20.25 -12.93 -13.34
C GLU A 543 21.52 -13.69 -12.91
N GLY A 544 21.44 -14.46 -11.82
CA GLY A 544 22.47 -15.40 -11.39
C GLY A 544 23.37 -14.96 -10.24
N ALA A 545 23.36 -13.72 -9.76
CA ALA A 545 24.11 -13.32 -8.56
C ALA A 545 23.62 -14.09 -7.32
N GLY A 546 22.29 -14.24 -7.19
CA GLY A 546 21.64 -15.10 -6.20
C GLY A 546 21.87 -16.59 -6.44
N GLY A 547 22.37 -16.98 -7.62
CA GLY A 547 22.85 -18.33 -7.96
C GLY A 547 22.20 -18.94 -9.21
N GLY A 548 22.96 -19.82 -9.85
CA GLY A 548 22.64 -20.46 -11.12
C GLY A 548 23.81 -20.46 -12.09
N HIS A 549 23.72 -21.29 -13.13
CA HIS A 549 24.77 -21.50 -14.15
C HIS A 549 25.58 -20.22 -14.47
N ALA A 550 26.87 -20.25 -14.15
CA ALA A 550 27.77 -19.15 -14.42
C ALA A 550 28.38 -19.26 -15.83
N PRO A 551 28.39 -18.19 -16.64
CA PRO A 551 27.83 -16.86 -16.38
C PRO A 551 26.40 -16.64 -16.91
N ASP A 552 25.78 -17.64 -17.53
CA ASP A 552 24.75 -17.47 -18.55
C ASP A 552 23.34 -17.93 -18.17
N ILE A 553 23.05 -18.23 -16.90
CA ILE A 553 21.69 -18.61 -16.45
C ILE A 553 20.58 -17.66 -16.95
N ILE A 554 20.88 -16.38 -17.11
CA ILE A 554 19.92 -15.35 -17.55
C ILE A 554 19.29 -15.63 -18.93
N VAL A 555 19.89 -16.52 -19.76
CA VAL A 555 19.34 -16.91 -21.07
C VAL A 555 17.95 -17.55 -20.95
N VAL A 556 17.60 -18.12 -19.80
CA VAL A 556 16.28 -18.72 -19.55
C VAL A 556 15.14 -17.69 -19.63
N CYS A 557 15.43 -16.38 -19.57
CA CYS A 557 14.44 -15.31 -19.82
C CYS A 557 13.78 -15.42 -21.20
N GLY A 558 14.45 -16.05 -22.18
CA GLY A 558 13.96 -16.25 -23.54
C GLY A 558 13.02 -17.45 -23.71
N LEU A 559 12.77 -18.24 -22.66
CA LEU A 559 12.00 -19.48 -22.75
C LEU A 559 10.53 -19.28 -22.35
N ASP A 560 9.60 -19.82 -23.15
CA ASP A 560 8.16 -19.72 -22.89
C ASP A 560 7.71 -20.52 -21.65
N ASN A 561 8.37 -21.63 -21.36
CA ASN A 561 8.04 -22.48 -20.21
C ASN A 561 8.67 -22.00 -18.89
N VAL A 562 9.45 -20.93 -18.91
CA VAL A 562 10.13 -20.39 -17.73
C VAL A 562 9.40 -19.16 -17.20
N LEU A 563 9.21 -19.11 -15.88
CA LEU A 563 8.63 -17.99 -15.16
C LEU A 563 9.74 -17.30 -14.36
N PRO A 564 10.47 -16.33 -14.94
CA PRO A 564 11.66 -15.78 -14.32
C PRO A 564 11.35 -14.75 -13.23
N SER A 565 11.98 -14.90 -12.07
CA SER A 565 12.01 -13.90 -11.01
C SER A 565 13.42 -13.41 -10.70
N SER A 566 13.48 -12.23 -10.09
CA SER A 566 14.67 -11.65 -9.49
C SER A 566 14.55 -11.55 -7.99
N THR A 567 15.68 -11.56 -7.29
CA THR A 567 15.75 -11.23 -5.87
C THR A 567 16.22 -9.80 -5.68
N ASN A 568 15.96 -9.21 -4.53
CA ASN A 568 15.96 -7.75 -4.43
C ASN A 568 17.31 -7.04 -4.19
N PRO A 569 18.41 -7.66 -3.73
CA PRO A 569 19.62 -6.88 -3.46
C PRO A 569 20.31 -6.32 -4.70
N THR A 570 20.22 -6.99 -5.85
CA THR A 570 20.75 -6.47 -7.12
C THR A 570 19.90 -5.33 -7.68
N ARG A 571 18.74 -5.02 -7.09
CA ARG A 571 17.71 -4.17 -7.69
C ARG A 571 17.76 -2.73 -7.13
N PRO A 572 17.88 -1.70 -7.98
CA PRO A 572 18.53 -1.75 -9.27
C PRO A 572 20.06 -1.86 -9.12
N TYR A 573 20.74 -2.02 -10.25
CA TYR A 573 22.18 -1.88 -10.32
C TYR A 573 22.61 -0.47 -9.85
N ALA A 574 23.41 -0.41 -8.79
CA ALA A 574 23.87 0.81 -8.13
C ALA A 574 25.36 0.72 -7.81
N LYS A 575 25.94 1.87 -7.42
CA LYS A 575 27.38 2.02 -7.17
C LYS A 575 27.97 0.94 -6.24
N ASN A 576 27.27 0.58 -5.17
CA ASN A 576 27.77 -0.36 -4.16
C ASN A 576 27.31 -1.80 -4.38
N THR A 577 26.54 -2.08 -5.44
CA THR A 577 25.91 -3.39 -5.63
C THR A 577 26.95 -4.50 -5.70
N LEU A 578 27.97 -4.37 -6.54
CA LEU A 578 28.95 -5.45 -6.75
C LEU A 578 29.81 -5.72 -5.51
N ASP A 579 30.33 -4.65 -4.89
CA ASP A 579 31.14 -4.73 -3.67
C ASP A 579 30.37 -5.41 -2.52
N GLU A 580 29.09 -5.07 -2.35
CA GLU A 580 28.22 -5.68 -1.34
C GLU A 580 27.99 -7.18 -1.61
N HIS A 581 27.73 -7.54 -2.87
CA HIS A 581 27.31 -8.89 -3.22
C HIS A 581 28.45 -9.90 -3.15
N LEU A 582 29.69 -9.50 -3.46
CA LEU A 582 30.85 -10.37 -3.35
C LEU A 582 30.99 -10.87 -1.90
N ASP A 583 30.96 -9.97 -0.93
CA ASP A 583 31.09 -10.31 0.48
C ASP A 583 29.88 -11.06 1.03
N MET A 584 28.67 -10.68 0.60
CA MET A 584 27.44 -11.37 0.97
C MET A 584 27.44 -12.83 0.51
N LEU A 585 27.84 -13.07 -0.75
CA LEU A 585 27.91 -14.41 -1.33
C LEU A 585 28.91 -15.28 -0.56
N MET A 586 30.09 -14.75 -0.24
CA MET A 586 31.09 -15.49 0.52
C MET A 586 30.56 -15.94 1.89
N VAL A 587 29.80 -15.08 2.58
CA VAL A 587 29.19 -15.42 3.88
C VAL A 587 28.06 -16.44 3.71
N CYS A 588 27.12 -16.23 2.79
CA CYS A 588 25.95 -17.08 2.60
C CYS A 588 26.32 -18.53 2.23
N HIS A 589 27.33 -18.70 1.38
CA HIS A 589 27.78 -20.02 0.93
C HIS A 589 28.94 -20.61 1.75
N HIS A 590 29.27 -20.00 2.91
CA HIS A 590 30.34 -20.49 3.80
C HIS A 590 31.70 -20.62 3.10
N LEU A 591 31.99 -19.72 2.16
CA LEU A 591 33.23 -19.71 1.39
C LEU A 591 34.37 -19.08 2.19
N SER A 592 35.61 -19.45 1.85
CA SER A 592 36.81 -18.89 2.47
C SER A 592 37.62 -18.05 1.50
N ARG A 593 37.94 -16.81 1.90
CA ARG A 593 38.93 -15.96 1.21
C ARG A 593 40.33 -16.55 1.14
N SER A 594 40.62 -17.59 1.93
CA SER A 594 41.90 -18.30 1.89
C SER A 594 41.97 -19.39 0.81
N ILE A 595 40.85 -19.71 0.15
CA ILE A 595 40.76 -20.74 -0.88
C ILE A 595 40.61 -20.04 -2.24
N PRO A 596 41.62 -20.13 -3.14
CA PRO A 596 41.56 -19.48 -4.45
C PRO A 596 40.34 -19.87 -5.28
N GLU A 597 39.92 -21.14 -5.20
CA GLU A 597 38.77 -21.67 -5.92
C GLU A 597 37.46 -21.03 -5.44
N ASP A 598 37.32 -20.76 -4.14
CA ASP A 598 36.15 -20.09 -3.55
C ASP A 598 36.05 -18.63 -3.99
N VAL A 599 37.18 -17.95 -4.11
CA VAL A 599 37.24 -16.56 -4.60
C VAL A 599 36.90 -16.52 -6.09
N ALA A 600 37.48 -17.42 -6.89
CA ALA A 600 37.17 -17.52 -8.32
C ALA A 600 35.69 -17.85 -8.57
N PHE A 601 35.10 -18.74 -7.74
CA PHE A 601 33.67 -19.02 -7.77
C PHE A 601 32.84 -17.76 -7.49
N ALA A 602 33.16 -17.01 -6.43
CA ALA A 602 32.45 -15.78 -6.09
C ALA A 602 32.56 -14.70 -7.18
N GLU A 603 33.76 -14.51 -7.75
CA GLU A 603 34.02 -13.57 -8.85
C GLU A 603 33.29 -13.96 -10.15
N SER A 604 33.17 -15.26 -10.44
CA SER A 604 32.41 -15.73 -11.61
C SER A 604 30.90 -15.48 -11.48
N ARG A 605 30.40 -15.35 -10.24
CA ARG A 605 28.97 -15.24 -9.93
C ARG A 605 28.47 -13.79 -9.84
N ILE A 606 29.30 -12.87 -9.36
CA ILE A 606 28.95 -11.45 -9.21
C ILE A 606 29.46 -10.66 -10.42
N ARG A 607 28.58 -10.38 -11.38
CA ARG A 607 28.94 -9.78 -12.68
C ARG A 607 28.20 -8.47 -12.89
N ALA A 608 28.93 -7.42 -13.29
CA ALA A 608 28.33 -6.11 -13.54
C ALA A 608 27.34 -6.16 -14.70
N GLU A 609 27.70 -6.92 -15.74
CA GLU A 609 27.04 -7.01 -17.03
C GLU A 609 25.66 -7.66 -16.89
N THR A 610 25.56 -8.79 -16.17
CA THR A 610 24.27 -9.46 -15.96
C THR A 610 23.38 -8.68 -14.99
N VAL A 611 23.94 -8.06 -13.95
CA VAL A 611 23.20 -7.18 -13.02
C VAL A 611 22.64 -5.95 -13.72
N ALA A 612 23.40 -5.35 -14.65
CA ALA A 612 22.93 -4.26 -15.50
C ALA A 612 21.86 -4.75 -16.50
N ALA A 613 22.05 -5.91 -17.13
CA ALA A 613 21.08 -6.50 -18.02
C ALA A 613 19.74 -6.79 -17.32
N GLU A 614 19.78 -7.25 -16.08
CA GLU A 614 18.59 -7.54 -15.27
C GLU A 614 17.70 -6.31 -15.11
N ASP A 615 18.27 -5.10 -14.95
CA ASP A 615 17.49 -3.85 -14.92
C ASP A 615 16.69 -3.66 -16.21
N VAL A 616 17.36 -3.83 -17.36
CA VAL A 616 16.74 -3.65 -18.69
C VAL A 616 15.71 -4.74 -18.97
N LEU A 617 16.00 -5.99 -18.60
CA LEU A 617 15.10 -7.13 -18.78
C LEU A 617 13.83 -7.01 -17.92
N HIS A 618 13.92 -6.42 -16.73
CA HIS A 618 12.74 -6.03 -15.97
C HIS A 618 11.91 -4.99 -16.71
N ASP A 619 12.56 -3.96 -17.24
CA ASP A 619 11.89 -2.81 -17.86
C ASP A 619 11.19 -3.16 -19.16
N ILE A 620 11.72 -4.09 -19.96
CA ILE A 620 11.08 -4.60 -21.19
C ILE A 620 10.05 -5.71 -20.92
N GLY A 621 9.95 -6.20 -19.68
CA GLY A 621 9.02 -7.27 -19.31
C GLY A 621 9.50 -8.69 -19.67
N ALA A 622 10.82 -8.92 -19.74
CA ALA A 622 11.40 -10.25 -19.89
C ALA A 622 11.64 -10.96 -18.54
N ILE A 623 11.71 -10.22 -17.42
CA ILE A 623 11.64 -10.78 -16.07
C ILE A 623 10.29 -10.43 -15.45
N SER A 624 9.60 -11.41 -14.88
CA SER A 624 8.17 -11.30 -14.57
C SER A 624 7.85 -11.04 -13.10
N MET A 625 8.82 -11.27 -12.20
CA MET A 625 8.60 -11.17 -10.76
C MET A 625 9.81 -10.59 -10.02
N ILE A 626 9.55 -9.95 -8.88
CA ILE A 626 10.57 -9.52 -7.91
C ILE A 626 10.18 -10.09 -6.54
N SER A 627 11.14 -10.74 -5.90
CA SER A 627 11.02 -11.37 -4.58
C SER A 627 12.16 -10.94 -3.66
N SER A 628 12.14 -11.31 -2.39
CA SER A 628 13.21 -10.91 -1.46
C SER A 628 14.46 -11.78 -1.57
N ASP A 629 14.35 -13.08 -1.27
CA ASP A 629 15.43 -13.98 -0.80
C ASP A 629 15.77 -13.78 0.70
N SER A 630 14.72 -13.72 1.52
CA SER A 630 14.78 -13.10 2.85
C SER A 630 15.86 -13.66 3.79
N GLN A 631 16.84 -12.82 4.14
CA GLN A 631 18.02 -13.16 4.97
C GLN A 631 18.97 -14.20 4.36
N ALA A 632 18.80 -14.59 3.08
CA ALA A 632 19.61 -15.56 2.37
C ALA A 632 20.09 -14.99 1.02
N MET A 633 20.70 -13.80 1.06
CA MET A 633 20.94 -12.92 -0.11
C MET A 633 19.74 -12.04 -0.51
N GLY A 634 18.95 -11.60 0.47
CA GLY A 634 17.74 -10.81 0.22
C GLY A 634 17.15 -10.13 1.44
N ARG A 635 16.27 -9.15 1.18
CA ARG A 635 15.70 -8.28 2.22
C ARG A 635 14.17 -8.31 2.22
N VAL A 636 13.56 -8.93 3.22
CA VAL A 636 12.10 -9.13 3.24
C VAL A 636 11.28 -7.82 3.18
N GLY A 637 11.77 -6.75 3.81
CA GLY A 637 11.08 -5.45 3.87
C GLY A 637 11.27 -4.57 2.63
N GLU A 638 11.97 -5.04 1.58
CA GLU A 638 12.36 -4.22 0.45
C GLU A 638 11.81 -4.68 -0.91
N VAL A 639 10.95 -5.71 -0.98
CA VAL A 639 10.36 -6.17 -2.26
C VAL A 639 9.64 -5.03 -3.00
N VAL A 640 8.78 -4.30 -2.29
CA VAL A 640 8.02 -3.19 -2.86
C VAL A 640 8.97 -2.04 -3.23
N SER A 641 9.83 -1.59 -2.31
CA SER A 641 10.69 -0.42 -2.55
C SER A 641 11.71 -0.66 -3.66
N ARG A 642 12.28 -1.87 -3.76
CA ARG A 642 13.25 -2.25 -4.81
C ARG A 642 12.61 -2.35 -6.18
N THR A 643 11.35 -2.76 -6.26
CA THR A 643 10.57 -2.69 -7.50
C THR A 643 10.48 -1.25 -8.00
N TRP A 644 10.07 -0.32 -7.14
CA TRP A 644 9.88 1.08 -7.53
C TRP A 644 11.18 1.84 -7.75
N ARG A 645 12.25 1.52 -7.01
CA ARG A 645 13.61 2.03 -7.28
C ARG A 645 14.09 1.64 -8.69
N THR A 646 13.83 0.39 -9.08
CA THR A 646 14.19 -0.11 -10.41
C THR A 646 13.41 0.62 -11.50
N ALA A 647 12.09 0.73 -11.35
CA ALA A 647 11.26 1.49 -12.29
C ALA A 647 11.68 2.96 -12.40
N SER A 648 11.98 3.63 -11.28
CA SER A 648 12.47 5.03 -11.25
C SER A 648 13.79 5.17 -11.99
N LYS A 649 14.76 4.28 -11.72
CA LYS A 649 16.05 4.29 -12.42
C LYS A 649 15.86 4.12 -13.93
N MET A 650 15.05 3.14 -14.35
CA MET A 650 14.81 2.89 -15.77
C MET A 650 14.11 4.06 -16.44
N ARG A 651 13.20 4.74 -15.72
CA ARG A 651 12.58 5.98 -16.21
C ARG A 651 13.57 7.12 -16.41
N GLU A 652 14.52 7.27 -15.51
CA GLU A 652 15.57 8.31 -15.59
C GLU A 652 16.58 8.01 -16.71
N PHE A 653 16.98 6.74 -16.87
CA PHE A 653 18.04 6.36 -17.81
C PHE A 653 17.53 6.12 -19.23
N ARG A 654 16.30 5.62 -19.39
CA ARG A 654 15.74 5.20 -20.69
C ARG A 654 14.53 6.02 -21.15
N GLY A 655 14.03 6.94 -20.31
CA GLY A 655 12.84 7.73 -20.61
C GLY A 655 11.52 6.94 -20.49
N PRO A 656 10.40 7.49 -20.99
CA PRO A 656 9.10 6.82 -20.98
C PRO A 656 9.09 5.51 -21.78
N LEU A 657 8.33 4.50 -21.33
CA LEU A 657 8.07 3.28 -22.11
C LEU A 657 7.01 3.54 -23.19
N THR A 658 7.43 4.18 -24.27
CA THR A 658 6.53 4.55 -25.40
C THR A 658 5.80 3.36 -26.01
N GLU A 659 6.40 2.15 -25.97
CA GLU A 659 5.77 0.89 -26.40
C GLU A 659 4.51 0.52 -25.59
N LEU A 660 4.39 1.02 -24.37
CA LEU A 660 3.22 0.84 -23.50
C LEU A 660 2.33 2.10 -23.40
N GLY A 661 2.57 3.10 -24.26
CA GLY A 661 1.80 4.35 -24.28
C GLY A 661 2.22 5.39 -23.24
N ASP A 662 3.35 5.18 -22.58
CA ASP A 662 3.92 6.19 -21.67
C ASP A 662 4.46 7.39 -22.44
N VAL A 663 4.32 8.56 -21.83
CA VAL A 663 4.79 9.85 -22.35
C VAL A 663 5.41 10.64 -21.21
N GLU A 664 5.99 11.81 -21.51
CA GLU A 664 6.56 12.65 -20.47
C GLU A 664 5.50 13.04 -19.43
N GLY A 665 5.80 12.80 -18.14
CA GLY A 665 4.86 12.98 -17.04
C GLY A 665 3.67 12.02 -17.00
N ARG A 666 3.68 10.88 -17.71
CA ARG A 666 2.69 9.79 -17.57
C ARG A 666 3.33 8.43 -17.83
N ASP A 667 3.44 7.64 -16.77
CA ASP A 667 4.16 6.36 -16.70
C ASP A 667 3.25 5.16 -16.37
N ASN A 668 1.95 5.25 -16.68
CA ASN A 668 0.96 4.22 -16.32
C ASN A 668 1.35 2.82 -16.80
N GLY A 669 1.86 2.69 -18.02
CA GLY A 669 2.30 1.44 -18.62
C GLY A 669 3.45 0.80 -17.84
N ARG A 670 4.51 1.58 -17.56
CA ARG A 670 5.61 1.14 -16.68
C ARG A 670 5.10 0.78 -15.30
N VAL A 671 4.26 1.61 -14.68
CA VAL A 671 3.74 1.36 -13.32
C VAL A 671 2.94 0.05 -13.26
N LYS A 672 2.05 -0.20 -14.22
CA LYS A 672 1.29 -1.46 -14.33
C LYS A 672 2.21 -2.67 -14.54
N ARG A 673 3.24 -2.53 -15.39
CA ARG A 673 4.28 -3.56 -15.60
C ARG A 673 5.00 -3.92 -14.30
N TYR A 674 5.38 -2.93 -13.50
CA TYR A 674 6.17 -3.15 -12.29
C TYR A 674 5.36 -3.61 -11.09
N ILE A 675 4.13 -3.10 -10.87
CA ILE A 675 3.31 -3.61 -9.75
C ILE A 675 2.95 -5.08 -9.94
N ALA A 676 2.73 -5.52 -11.19
CA ALA A 676 2.43 -6.93 -11.49
C ALA A 676 3.52 -7.90 -10.99
N LYS A 677 4.78 -7.43 -10.89
CA LYS A 677 5.94 -8.24 -10.50
C LYS A 677 5.91 -8.71 -9.06
N TYR A 678 5.20 -8.02 -8.17
CA TYR A 678 5.08 -8.40 -6.76
C TYR A 678 3.62 -8.63 -6.32
N THR A 679 2.65 -8.55 -7.23
CA THR A 679 1.23 -8.82 -6.92
C THR A 679 0.71 -10.02 -7.71
N VAL A 680 0.26 -9.81 -8.94
CA VAL A 680 -0.47 -10.83 -9.71
C VAL A 680 0.45 -11.91 -10.28
N ASN A 681 1.67 -11.58 -10.72
CA ASN A 681 2.55 -12.58 -11.35
C ASN A 681 3.07 -13.63 -10.36
N PRO A 682 3.47 -13.28 -9.12
CA PRO A 682 3.70 -14.27 -8.07
C PRO A 682 2.46 -15.13 -7.78
N ALA A 683 1.26 -14.53 -7.80
CA ALA A 683 0.02 -15.24 -7.53
C ALA A 683 -0.29 -16.29 -8.62
N ILE A 684 -0.17 -15.90 -9.90
CA ILE A 684 -0.36 -16.80 -11.05
C ILE A 684 0.67 -17.93 -11.00
N THR A 685 1.94 -17.57 -10.79
CA THR A 685 3.06 -18.54 -10.74
C THR A 685 2.84 -19.62 -9.67
N ALA A 686 2.31 -19.24 -8.50
CA ALA A 686 2.04 -20.17 -7.41
C ALA A 686 0.65 -20.82 -7.47
N GLY A 687 -0.23 -20.42 -8.40
CA GLY A 687 -1.60 -20.94 -8.51
C GLY A 687 -2.55 -20.44 -7.41
N ILE A 688 -2.37 -19.21 -6.93
CA ILE A 688 -3.14 -18.59 -5.83
C ILE A 688 -3.88 -17.31 -6.24
N ASP A 689 -3.82 -16.93 -7.53
CA ASP A 689 -4.43 -15.73 -8.11
C ASP A 689 -5.97 -15.70 -8.02
N HIS A 690 -6.58 -16.87 -7.79
CA HIS A 690 -8.01 -17.00 -7.52
C HIS A 690 -8.45 -16.40 -6.17
N LEU A 691 -7.51 -16.14 -5.24
CA LEU A 691 -7.80 -15.53 -3.93
C LEU A 691 -7.01 -14.26 -3.62
N VAL A 692 -5.86 -14.01 -4.24
CA VAL A 692 -4.98 -12.86 -3.90
C VAL A 692 -4.25 -12.30 -5.14
N GLY A 693 -3.49 -11.22 -4.94
CA GLY A 693 -2.56 -10.68 -5.93
C GLY A 693 -3.14 -9.61 -6.86
N GLN A 694 -4.41 -9.22 -6.67
CA GLN A 694 -5.06 -8.19 -7.48
C GLN A 694 -6.24 -7.56 -6.73
N ILE A 695 -6.62 -6.34 -7.10
CA ILE A 695 -7.84 -5.69 -6.58
C ILE A 695 -9.00 -6.03 -7.51
N LYS A 696 -9.75 -7.09 -7.20
CA LYS A 696 -10.83 -7.60 -8.03
C LYS A 696 -11.95 -8.22 -7.20
N PRO A 697 -13.23 -8.10 -7.60
CA PRO A 697 -14.31 -8.84 -6.96
C PRO A 697 -14.05 -10.36 -6.88
N GLY A 698 -14.37 -10.96 -5.73
CA GLY A 698 -14.22 -12.39 -5.43
C GLY A 698 -12.88 -12.79 -4.79
N VAL A 699 -11.88 -11.90 -4.76
CA VAL A 699 -10.60 -12.14 -4.08
C VAL A 699 -10.62 -11.59 -2.66
N LEU A 700 -9.66 -12.02 -1.84
CA LEU A 700 -9.48 -11.48 -0.49
C LEU A 700 -9.22 -9.99 -0.52
N ALA A 701 -9.81 -9.27 0.44
CA ALA A 701 -9.54 -7.87 0.69
C ALA A 701 -8.19 -7.68 1.43
N ASP A 702 -7.13 -8.19 0.81
CA ASP A 702 -5.74 -7.99 1.21
C ASP A 702 -5.21 -6.72 0.53
N LEU A 703 -5.35 -5.60 1.24
CA LEU A 703 -5.18 -4.26 0.68
C LEU A 703 -4.19 -3.45 1.50
N VAL A 704 -3.42 -2.60 0.81
CA VAL A 704 -2.45 -1.70 1.44
C VAL A 704 -2.77 -0.28 1.05
N LEU A 705 -2.90 0.60 2.05
CA LEU A 705 -3.19 2.02 1.87
C LEU A 705 -1.90 2.83 2.03
N TRP A 706 -1.66 3.70 1.05
CA TRP A 706 -0.47 4.52 0.94
C TRP A 706 -0.86 5.99 0.85
N LYS A 707 -0.19 6.85 1.61
CA LYS A 707 -0.11 8.26 1.23
C LYS A 707 0.76 8.34 -0.03
N PRO A 708 0.39 9.11 -1.07
CA PRO A 708 1.22 9.27 -2.27
C PRO A 708 2.68 9.59 -1.95
N ALA A 709 2.94 10.45 -0.97
CA ALA A 709 4.28 10.83 -0.53
C ALA A 709 5.11 9.67 0.06
N ASN A 710 4.48 8.62 0.57
CA ASN A 710 5.14 7.44 1.15
C ASN A 710 4.98 6.17 0.31
N PHE A 711 4.39 6.28 -0.88
CA PHE A 711 4.12 5.15 -1.74
C PHE A 711 5.43 4.39 -2.04
N GLY A 712 5.35 3.07 -1.94
CA GLY A 712 6.48 2.18 -2.19
C GLY A 712 7.51 2.08 -1.06
N SER A 713 7.39 2.88 0.01
CA SER A 713 8.31 2.82 1.17
C SER A 713 7.59 2.46 2.46
N LYS A 714 6.66 3.29 2.94
CA LYS A 714 6.03 3.14 4.26
C LYS A 714 4.50 3.23 4.15
N PRO A 715 3.79 2.10 4.14
CA PRO A 715 2.33 2.12 4.06
C PRO A 715 1.72 2.75 5.32
N SER A 716 0.51 3.27 5.18
CA SER A 716 -0.26 3.85 6.28
C SER A 716 -1.04 2.77 7.02
N MET A 717 -1.61 1.81 6.29
CA MET A 717 -2.47 0.76 6.85
C MET A 717 -2.43 -0.48 5.95
N ILE A 718 -2.45 -1.67 6.56
CA ILE A 718 -2.49 -2.96 5.87
C ILE A 718 -3.70 -3.76 6.38
N LEU A 719 -4.51 -4.24 5.45
CA LEU A 719 -5.67 -5.07 5.69
C LEU A 719 -5.39 -6.51 5.28
N LYS A 720 -5.86 -7.45 6.09
CA LYS A 720 -5.97 -8.87 5.76
C LYS A 720 -7.44 -9.23 5.74
N SER A 721 -7.95 -9.69 4.60
CA SER A 721 -9.37 -9.99 4.38
C SER A 721 -10.30 -8.91 4.98
N GLY A 722 -10.02 -7.64 4.70
CA GLY A 722 -10.86 -6.52 5.17
C GLY A 722 -10.63 -6.08 6.63
N VAL A 723 -9.79 -6.76 7.40
CA VAL A 723 -9.49 -6.43 8.80
C VAL A 723 -8.12 -5.77 8.90
N ILE A 724 -8.02 -4.64 9.59
CA ILE A 724 -6.75 -3.95 9.79
C ILE A 724 -5.81 -4.82 10.64
N ALA A 725 -4.73 -5.29 10.01
CA ALA A 725 -3.71 -6.12 10.65
C ALA A 725 -2.52 -5.28 11.14
N TRP A 726 -2.18 -4.21 10.43
CA TRP A 726 -1.05 -3.35 10.76
C TRP A 726 -1.36 -1.89 10.37
N SER A 727 -0.91 -0.92 11.15
CA SER A 727 -1.13 0.50 10.86
C SER A 727 -0.05 1.38 11.47
N GLN A 728 0.23 2.51 10.83
CA GLN A 728 0.93 3.60 11.51
C GLN A 728 0.07 4.10 12.68
N MET A 729 0.63 4.16 13.88
CA MET A 729 -0.10 4.49 15.10
C MET A 729 0.80 5.19 16.12
N GLY A 730 0.24 6.22 16.77
CA GLY A 730 0.90 7.06 17.75
C GLY A 730 0.98 6.47 19.16
N ASP A 731 1.21 7.33 20.15
CA ASP A 731 1.14 7.01 21.58
C ASP A 731 -0.27 6.46 21.93
N ALA A 732 -0.32 5.23 22.43
CA ALA A 732 -1.57 4.54 22.77
C ALA A 732 -2.32 5.20 23.96
N ASN A 733 -1.66 6.04 24.76
CA ASN A 733 -2.28 6.78 25.86
C ASN A 733 -2.77 8.17 25.42
N ALA A 734 -2.44 8.62 24.21
CA ALA A 734 -2.77 9.97 23.78
C ALA A 734 -4.27 10.19 23.56
N SER A 735 -4.69 11.45 23.61
CA SER A 735 -6.07 11.88 23.32
C SER A 735 -6.50 11.62 21.87
N ILE A 736 -5.55 11.51 20.94
CA ILE A 736 -5.76 11.23 19.52
C ILE A 736 -4.65 10.32 18.96
N PRO A 737 -4.90 9.54 17.90
CA PRO A 737 -3.99 8.47 17.44
C PRO A 737 -2.73 8.94 16.70
N THR A 738 -2.57 10.24 16.47
CA THR A 738 -1.48 10.83 15.65
C THR A 738 -0.32 11.40 16.46
N VAL A 739 -0.39 11.31 17.80
CA VAL A 739 0.64 11.81 18.72
C VAL A 739 1.91 10.95 18.65
N GLN A 740 3.08 11.58 18.63
CA GLN A 740 4.37 10.89 18.56
C GLN A 740 4.65 10.06 19.83
N PRO A 741 5.38 8.92 19.72
CA PRO A 741 5.99 8.37 18.51
C PRO A 741 4.98 7.66 17.60
N PHE A 742 5.02 8.00 16.31
CA PHE A 742 4.13 7.48 15.27
C PHE A 742 4.89 6.52 14.35
N TYR A 743 4.63 5.22 14.49
CA TYR A 743 5.28 4.16 13.71
C TYR A 743 4.34 2.97 13.45
N ALA A 744 4.76 2.02 12.63
CA ALA A 744 3.95 0.86 12.24
C ALA A 744 3.79 -0.11 13.42
N ARG A 745 2.55 -0.47 13.76
CA ARG A 745 2.21 -1.35 14.89
C ARG A 745 1.21 -2.44 14.51
N PRO A 746 1.23 -3.60 15.17
CA PRO A 746 0.18 -4.62 15.04
C PRO A 746 -1.15 -4.07 15.54
N MET A 747 -2.21 -4.34 14.79
CA MET A 747 -3.59 -3.95 15.09
C MET A 747 -4.42 -5.17 15.50
N TRP A 748 -5.73 -4.99 15.71
CA TRP A 748 -6.61 -6.08 16.16
C TRP A 748 -6.60 -7.31 15.25
N GLY A 749 -6.46 -7.11 13.93
CA GLY A 749 -6.35 -8.19 12.95
C GLY A 749 -5.09 -9.06 13.11
N ALA A 750 -4.06 -8.58 13.82
CA ALA A 750 -2.83 -9.32 14.08
C ALA A 750 -2.91 -10.27 15.29
N HIS A 751 -3.96 -10.17 16.11
CA HIS A 751 -4.12 -11.11 17.21
C HIS A 751 -4.40 -12.53 16.70
N PRO A 752 -3.82 -13.59 17.30
CA PRO A 752 -3.82 -14.93 16.71
C PRO A 752 -5.17 -15.49 16.26
N SER A 753 -6.22 -15.32 17.05
CA SER A 753 -7.55 -15.81 16.69
C SER A 753 -8.19 -15.00 15.56
N SER A 754 -7.88 -13.70 15.45
CA SER A 754 -8.36 -12.86 14.33
C SER A 754 -7.55 -13.15 13.07
N ALA A 755 -6.23 -13.29 13.21
CA ALA A 755 -5.31 -13.65 12.14
C ALA A 755 -5.70 -14.97 11.44
N ALA A 756 -6.14 -15.98 12.20
CA ALA A 756 -6.65 -17.23 11.66
C ALA A 756 -7.91 -17.06 10.79
N LEU A 757 -8.78 -16.10 11.11
CA LEU A 757 -10.01 -15.82 10.34
C LEU A 757 -9.74 -15.01 9.07
N ASN A 758 -8.66 -14.23 9.04
CA ASN A 758 -8.41 -13.23 8.00
C ASN A 758 -7.26 -13.59 7.03
N SER A 759 -6.71 -14.80 7.15
CA SER A 759 -5.54 -15.26 6.39
C SER A 759 -5.71 -16.69 5.89
N VAL A 760 -4.87 -17.10 4.94
CA VAL A 760 -4.92 -18.42 4.28
C VAL A 760 -3.58 -19.16 4.37
N SER A 761 -3.61 -20.47 4.60
CA SER A 761 -2.47 -21.34 4.29
C SER A 761 -2.73 -22.05 2.96
N PHE A 762 -1.96 -21.71 1.93
CA PHE A 762 -2.03 -22.41 0.65
C PHE A 762 -1.22 -23.70 0.72
N VAL A 763 -1.83 -24.79 0.24
CA VAL A 763 -1.31 -26.15 0.30
C VAL A 763 -1.60 -26.90 -1.00
N SER A 764 -1.06 -28.10 -1.18
CA SER A 764 -1.45 -28.96 -2.31
C SER A 764 -2.89 -29.46 -2.16
N GLU A 765 -3.59 -29.65 -3.29
CA GLU A 765 -4.93 -30.24 -3.29
C GLU A 765 -4.96 -31.62 -2.61
N ILE A 766 -3.97 -32.47 -2.90
CA ILE A 766 -3.89 -33.82 -2.34
C ILE A 766 -3.87 -33.82 -0.81
N SER A 767 -3.22 -32.84 -0.17
CA SER A 767 -3.14 -32.74 1.30
C SER A 767 -4.47 -32.40 1.97
N LEU A 768 -5.38 -31.75 1.23
CA LEU A 768 -6.75 -31.49 1.67
C LEU A 768 -7.61 -32.74 1.45
N THR A 769 -7.59 -33.31 0.25
CA THR A 769 -8.46 -34.44 -0.11
C THR A 769 -8.10 -35.74 0.62
N SER A 770 -6.83 -35.91 1.01
CA SER A 770 -6.38 -37.05 1.82
C SER A 770 -6.81 -36.97 3.30
N GLY A 771 -7.26 -35.79 3.76
CA GLY A 771 -7.52 -35.52 5.17
C GLY A 771 -6.26 -35.19 6.00
N THR A 772 -5.08 -35.08 5.38
CA THR A 772 -3.83 -34.78 6.09
C THR A 772 -3.88 -33.42 6.77
N ILE A 773 -4.32 -32.36 6.06
CA ILE A 773 -4.44 -31.01 6.64
C ILE A 773 -5.48 -30.97 7.75
N ALA A 774 -6.63 -31.64 7.57
CA ALA A 774 -7.66 -31.73 8.61
C ALA A 774 -7.11 -32.37 9.90
N SER A 775 -6.19 -33.34 9.80
CA SER A 775 -5.55 -33.98 10.95
C SER A 775 -4.64 -33.05 11.79
N TYR A 776 -4.25 -31.90 11.24
CA TYR A 776 -3.36 -30.96 11.93
C TYR A 776 -4.10 -30.05 12.91
N GLY A 777 -5.43 -29.90 12.78
CA GLY A 777 -6.24 -29.08 13.70
C GLY A 777 -5.95 -27.58 13.63
N LEU A 778 -5.53 -27.09 12.47
CA LEU A 778 -5.24 -25.67 12.22
C LEU A 778 -6.53 -24.83 12.26
N LYS A 779 -6.44 -23.62 12.80
CA LYS A 779 -7.57 -22.66 12.83
C LYS A 779 -7.63 -21.83 11.56
N LYS A 780 -6.48 -21.53 10.97
CA LYS A 780 -6.38 -20.80 9.71
C LYS A 780 -6.90 -21.68 8.59
N ARG A 781 -7.76 -21.10 7.75
CA ARG A 781 -8.30 -21.82 6.59
C ARG A 781 -7.17 -22.21 5.63
N CYS A 782 -7.27 -23.43 5.10
CA CYS A 782 -6.31 -23.95 4.12
C CYS A 782 -6.96 -24.08 2.75
N GLU A 783 -6.29 -23.60 1.70
CA GLU A 783 -6.81 -23.58 0.34
C GLU A 783 -5.81 -24.23 -0.63
N ALA A 784 -6.31 -24.95 -1.62
CA ALA A 784 -5.46 -25.59 -2.62
C ALA A 784 -4.85 -24.56 -3.58
N VAL A 785 -3.56 -24.70 -3.91
CA VAL A 785 -3.01 -24.12 -5.15
C VAL A 785 -3.69 -24.75 -6.37
N ARG A 786 -3.86 -23.99 -7.46
CA ARG A 786 -4.62 -24.42 -8.65
C ARG A 786 -3.90 -24.07 -9.95
N GLY A 787 -3.64 -25.08 -10.78
CA GLY A 787 -3.15 -24.92 -12.14
C GLY A 787 -1.74 -24.33 -12.35
N PRO A 788 -0.80 -24.29 -11.38
CA PRO A 788 0.51 -23.66 -11.61
C PRO A 788 1.33 -24.35 -12.70
N ARG A 789 1.03 -25.61 -13.05
CA ARG A 789 1.77 -26.38 -14.08
C ARG A 789 1.39 -26.01 -15.52
N LYS A 790 0.31 -25.26 -15.71
CA LYS A 790 -0.18 -24.84 -17.03
C LYS A 790 0.29 -23.43 -17.41
N VAL A 791 0.86 -22.70 -16.45
CA VAL A 791 1.30 -21.31 -16.62
C VAL A 791 2.51 -21.26 -17.53
N ARG A 792 2.51 -20.31 -18.46
CA ARG A 792 3.62 -19.98 -19.35
C ARG A 792 4.04 -18.53 -19.17
N LYS A 793 5.16 -18.15 -19.78
CA LYS A 793 5.62 -16.76 -19.82
C LYS A 793 4.54 -15.83 -20.41
N GLY A 794 3.80 -16.31 -21.41
CA GLY A 794 2.65 -15.62 -22.00
C GLY A 794 1.54 -15.23 -21.01
N ASP A 795 1.43 -15.90 -19.86
CA ASP A 795 0.40 -15.61 -18.86
C ASP A 795 0.77 -14.47 -17.90
N MET A 796 2.07 -14.12 -17.83
CA MET A 796 2.62 -13.11 -16.92
C MET A 796 2.18 -11.71 -17.34
N LYS A 797 1.36 -11.06 -16.51
CA LYS A 797 0.75 -9.78 -16.84
C LYS A 797 1.83 -8.71 -17.03
N TRP A 798 1.80 -8.06 -18.20
CA TRP A 798 2.71 -7.01 -18.63
C TRP A 798 4.20 -7.41 -18.73
N ASN A 799 4.50 -8.70 -18.53
CA ASN A 799 5.85 -9.23 -18.42
C ASN A 799 5.99 -10.57 -19.16
N GLU A 800 5.42 -10.62 -20.37
CA GLU A 800 5.33 -11.83 -21.19
C GLU A 800 6.44 -12.01 -22.23
N LYS A 801 7.46 -11.14 -22.27
CA LYS A 801 8.46 -11.16 -23.35
C LYS A 801 9.40 -12.36 -23.25
N THR A 802 9.68 -12.98 -24.40
CA THR A 802 10.63 -14.09 -24.59
C THR A 802 11.68 -13.73 -25.65
N PRO A 803 12.56 -12.74 -25.38
CA PRO A 803 13.58 -12.33 -26.34
C PRO A 803 14.58 -13.46 -26.62
N VAL A 804 15.23 -13.44 -27.79
CA VAL A 804 16.36 -14.32 -28.08
C VAL A 804 17.56 -13.84 -27.26
N MET A 805 17.93 -14.62 -26.25
CA MET A 805 19.00 -14.28 -25.31
C MET A 805 20.34 -14.87 -25.73
N THR A 806 21.42 -14.10 -25.57
CA THR A 806 22.80 -14.59 -25.65
C THR A 806 23.65 -13.93 -24.57
N VAL A 807 24.61 -14.68 -24.02
CA VAL A 807 25.64 -14.17 -23.10
C VAL A 807 27.00 -14.53 -23.67
N ASP A 808 27.91 -13.57 -23.75
CA ASP A 808 29.28 -13.84 -24.15
C ASP A 808 30.05 -14.51 -22.99
N PRO A 809 30.71 -15.66 -23.20
CA PRO A 809 31.31 -16.42 -22.10
C PRO A 809 32.58 -15.80 -21.52
N GLU A 810 33.19 -14.81 -22.20
CA GLU A 810 34.42 -14.16 -21.73
C GLU A 810 34.16 -12.76 -21.19
N SER A 811 33.36 -11.97 -21.90
CA SER A 811 33.03 -10.58 -21.56
C SER A 811 31.75 -10.44 -20.74
N TYR A 812 30.92 -11.50 -20.64
CA TYR A 812 29.61 -11.52 -19.98
C TYR A 812 28.58 -10.54 -20.58
N GLU A 813 28.85 -9.98 -21.76
CA GLU A 813 27.89 -9.14 -22.48
C GLU A 813 26.56 -9.90 -22.69
N VAL A 814 25.47 -9.33 -22.18
CA VAL A 814 24.12 -9.88 -22.36
C VAL A 814 23.43 -9.18 -23.51
N ARG A 815 22.86 -9.95 -24.44
CA ARG A 815 22.04 -9.42 -25.53
C ARG A 815 20.65 -10.05 -25.54
N ALA A 816 19.65 -9.22 -25.84
CA ALA A 816 18.27 -9.62 -26.10
C ALA A 816 17.91 -9.18 -27.53
N ASP A 817 17.52 -10.12 -28.38
CA ASP A 817 17.26 -9.88 -29.81
C ASP A 817 18.43 -9.17 -30.52
N GLY A 818 19.67 -9.53 -30.13
CA GLY A 818 20.91 -8.94 -30.65
C GLY A 818 21.28 -7.56 -30.07
N VAL A 819 20.40 -6.93 -29.29
CA VAL A 819 20.63 -5.63 -28.64
C VAL A 819 21.34 -5.82 -27.31
N LEU A 820 22.39 -5.04 -27.04
CA LEU A 820 23.11 -5.05 -25.77
C LEU A 820 22.20 -4.55 -24.63
N MET A 821 22.02 -5.39 -23.62
CA MET A 821 21.26 -5.09 -22.42
C MET A 821 22.18 -4.50 -21.36
N ASP A 822 22.50 -3.21 -21.50
CA ASP A 822 23.39 -2.51 -20.58
C ASP A 822 22.77 -1.19 -20.09
N VAL A 823 23.11 -0.82 -18.86
CA VAL A 823 22.72 0.44 -18.23
C VAL A 823 23.67 0.76 -17.07
N GLY A 824 24.09 2.02 -16.99
CA GLY A 824 25.01 2.47 -15.93
C GLY A 824 24.43 2.31 -14.51
N PRO A 825 25.29 2.28 -13.47
CA PRO A 825 24.83 2.18 -12.08
C PRO A 825 24.12 3.45 -11.63
N ALA A 826 23.10 3.31 -10.78
CA ALA A 826 22.48 4.43 -10.11
C ALA A 826 23.46 5.12 -9.13
N LEU A 827 23.55 6.45 -9.20
CA LEU A 827 24.36 7.28 -8.29
C LEU A 827 23.59 7.67 -7.01
N GLY A 828 22.27 7.60 -7.04
CA GLY A 828 21.34 7.77 -5.94
C GLY A 828 20.07 6.98 -6.23
N ALA A 829 19.22 6.79 -5.22
CA ALA A 829 17.96 6.06 -5.39
C ALA A 829 16.84 6.75 -4.61
N ALA A 830 15.68 6.83 -5.25
CA ALA A 830 14.41 7.16 -4.60
C ALA A 830 14.09 6.16 -3.48
N LEU A 831 13.15 6.51 -2.60
CA LEU A 831 12.68 5.67 -1.48
C LEU A 831 13.83 5.23 -0.56
N GLY A 832 14.89 6.03 -0.48
CA GLY A 832 16.11 5.76 0.26
C GLY A 832 16.26 6.67 1.48
N ARG A 833 17.27 7.54 1.46
CA ARG A 833 17.67 8.38 2.59
C ARG A 833 16.57 9.32 3.11
N GLY A 834 15.63 9.75 2.25
CA GLY A 834 14.50 10.58 2.66
C GLY A 834 13.54 9.90 3.63
N TYR A 835 13.46 8.56 3.59
CA TYR A 835 12.46 7.77 4.33
C TYR A 835 13.06 7.01 5.51
N ASN A 836 14.31 6.57 5.41
CA ASN A 836 14.91 5.63 6.36
C ASN A 836 15.66 6.35 7.48
N LEU A 837 15.54 5.85 8.71
CA LEU A 837 16.25 6.40 9.87
C LEU A 837 17.73 5.98 9.90
N PHE A 838 18.04 4.81 9.31
CA PHE A 838 19.37 4.23 9.22
C PHE A 838 19.70 3.84 7.79
#